data_AF-A0A6V8CUX3-F1
#
_entry.id   AF-A0A6V8CUX3-F1
#
_cell.length_a   1.000
_cell.length_b   1.000
_cell.length_c   1.000
_cell.angle_alpha   90.00
_cell.angle_beta   90.00
_cell.angle_gamma   90.00
#
_symmetry.space_group_name_H-M   'P 1'
#
loop_
_entity.id
_entity.type
_entity.pdbx_description
1 polymer ?
#
loop_
_entity_poly.entity_id
_entity_poly.type
_entity_poly.pdbx_seq_one_letter_code
_entity_poly.pdbx_strand_id
1 'polypeptide(L)'
;MNEEENLTAAESPGIYGFLGPVLMIAMIAIAFAGASVNWIDMADTANLTDIAMPLVVLLIAGVAGISARPMLSSTPLNGSRATAVVILGGIAALFGADAAGHTLLGVIGAMTFLIVHAFERNERMEEANLSVGIIAGAMMALTLASSATLTAGGNANATYSLLDVTRSYAMSIFMSFWLLSIALSITMVTALRGRTEFIAPGEGRWFRNLPDTLPNVVPITFGVWSLLHVISMLSMRQLADTDVYNLGIYLGNWWAIAGGIFMMIVAYLRSEGWVVASTVIAANFVLYTLSMLQDISFIDTLLANNEGALDTFQVWFTDTRGVLMWFFIWFFVNFGIVSMGNRGRFGSVAYRREPGMASKWFSENGYTLVVMSALIFALFIRTVWNILPAMNANGTGLWDMTGGSDPWYMKRAVDYVVAHHSHFIIDADRAYPLGGVNPRPPLFTWSLALGGLAIHWITGIDLEQAVWFSVSGMPAIFGALIVLPVAASARTLHSKKSGMLAAWLIALMPSHVGHSTFGLADHDAFVILGISVAFYFWIRTVQSLDDRKLIDEAGFSPSLLLKAYSAAWDKHKQTMVLSSMAGVSFATTALGWKGFVYGPGIVFLIFAMQILLNMFRRKDSMLLTMAAVNMMFLTLILTIPVYGHNQLHLLFEASGLQPMFYIAGITFGLGWTASAFRDKPWLLVLGTTAVLGATFVGILAFLQFGLNVYNGWDILFTGGYYFSANKIFGTIAEAQAPDRATLFASYGPIVMLLGVGFAFRGIWLGLRRNDRSQLLIGGWVIIAAYMAWSAGRFIFNATPAMAISGAIAMVILWDFVGASNFVRDWRRKGTSTPRARVRSVASASRSNPMVPALFLVFLLVASQHMTYGFDSAIPRGSEEKADVDQAFHNIAPDLLRTSVPLPWLPDIPSILNSAYPEPGTQAFDQYCQGCRYMGTFGPGFNGGDWNRAYDWLAAQDTDVSFSEKPAFVSWWDYGFQA
;
A
#
# COMPACT_ATOMS: atom_id res chain seq x y z
N MET A 1 -41.60 8.30 -40.42
CA MET A 1 -42.40 9.17 -39.55
C MET A 1 -42.69 8.36 -38.29
N ASN A 2 -42.24 8.85 -37.13
CA ASN A 2 -42.30 8.26 -35.78
C ASN A 2 -41.10 7.39 -35.33
N GLU A 3 -39.89 7.92 -35.45
CA GLU A 3 -38.73 7.50 -34.61
C GLU A 3 -38.21 8.64 -33.70
N GLU A 4 -38.88 9.81 -33.69
CA GLU A 4 -38.44 11.01 -32.95
C GLU A 4 -39.10 11.22 -31.57
N GLU A 5 -40.02 10.34 -31.13
CA GLU A 5 -40.84 10.60 -29.92
C GLU A 5 -40.40 9.89 -28.63
N ASN A 6 -39.24 9.19 -28.61
CA ASN A 6 -38.79 8.44 -27.42
C ASN A 6 -37.53 8.98 -26.73
N LEU A 7 -37.13 10.23 -27.00
CA LEU A 7 -35.94 10.86 -26.39
C LEU A 7 -36.25 11.96 -25.36
N THR A 8 -37.50 12.12 -24.91
CA THR A 8 -37.89 13.25 -24.03
C THR A 8 -38.35 12.86 -22.63
N ALA A 9 -37.95 11.70 -22.10
CA ALA A 9 -38.23 11.33 -20.71
C ALA A 9 -36.96 10.94 -19.94
N ALA A 10 -35.92 11.77 -20.02
CA ALA A 10 -34.97 11.86 -18.91
C ALA A 10 -35.65 12.74 -17.85
N GLU A 11 -36.29 12.12 -16.86
CA GLU A 11 -36.83 12.82 -15.70
C GLU A 11 -35.78 13.79 -15.16
N SER A 12 -36.11 15.08 -15.14
CA SER A 12 -35.32 16.08 -14.42
C SER A 12 -35.12 15.56 -12.98
N PRO A 13 -33.91 15.61 -12.40
CA PRO A 13 -33.79 15.26 -10.99
C PRO A 13 -34.74 16.17 -10.20
N GLY A 14 -35.63 15.56 -9.42
CA GLY A 14 -36.51 16.30 -8.52
C GLY A 14 -35.66 17.26 -7.68
N ILE A 15 -36.18 18.47 -7.42
CA ILE A 15 -35.54 19.54 -6.62
C ILE A 15 -34.95 19.01 -5.30
N TYR A 16 -35.46 17.89 -4.80
CA TYR A 16 -35.05 17.22 -3.58
C TYR A 16 -33.67 16.54 -3.63
N GLY A 17 -33.12 16.18 -4.79
CA GLY A 17 -31.77 15.58 -4.90
C GLY A 17 -30.65 16.52 -4.44
N PHE A 18 -30.89 17.84 -4.45
CA PHE A 18 -29.95 18.85 -3.96
C PHE A 18 -29.83 18.92 -2.43
N LEU A 19 -30.78 18.29 -1.70
CA LEU A 19 -30.75 18.28 -0.22
C LEU A 19 -29.79 17.25 0.36
N GLY A 20 -29.30 16.29 -0.44
CA GLY A 20 -28.31 15.30 0.01
C GLY A 20 -27.04 15.94 0.59
N PRO A 21 -26.31 16.78 -0.17
CA PRO A 21 -25.12 17.49 0.33
C PRO A 21 -25.42 18.43 1.51
N VAL A 22 -26.59 19.09 1.49
CA VAL A 22 -27.03 20.00 2.57
C VAL A 22 -27.13 19.25 3.89
N LEU A 23 -27.83 18.12 3.87
CA LEU A 23 -28.03 17.29 5.07
C LEU A 23 -26.71 16.65 5.54
N MET A 24 -25.81 16.28 4.62
CA MET A 24 -24.47 15.77 4.97
C MET A 24 -23.66 16.80 5.75
N ILE A 25 -23.62 18.04 5.23
CA ILE A 25 -22.90 19.14 5.88
C ILE A 25 -23.54 19.51 7.21
N ALA A 26 -24.87 19.57 7.30
CA ALA A 26 -25.57 19.82 8.55
C ALA A 26 -25.25 18.76 9.62
N MET A 27 -25.24 17.48 9.25
CA MET A 27 -24.88 16.39 10.16
C MET A 27 -23.43 16.50 10.66
N ILE A 28 -22.48 16.79 9.77
CA ILE A 28 -21.07 16.96 10.14
C ILE A 28 -20.88 18.19 11.02
N ALA A 29 -21.57 19.30 10.73
CA ALA A 29 -21.54 20.50 11.55
C ALA A 29 -22.07 20.25 12.97
N ILE A 30 -23.16 19.48 13.11
CA ILE A 30 -23.70 19.07 14.42
C ILE A 30 -22.71 18.19 15.18
N ALA A 31 -22.13 17.18 14.50
CA ALA A 31 -21.13 16.30 15.10
C ALA A 31 -19.89 17.09 15.55
N PHE A 32 -19.43 18.04 14.74
CA PHE A 32 -18.32 18.93 15.06
C PHE A 32 -18.64 19.80 16.27
N ALA A 33 -19.81 20.45 16.28
CA ALA A 33 -20.23 21.29 17.40
C ALA A 33 -20.26 20.51 18.73
N GLY A 34 -20.71 19.25 18.70
CA GLY A 34 -20.65 18.37 19.88
C GLY A 34 -19.23 18.00 20.29
N ALA A 35 -18.35 17.77 19.31
CA ALA A 35 -16.95 17.40 19.55
C ALA A 35 -16.07 18.57 20.01
N SER A 36 -16.39 19.80 19.58
CA SER A 36 -15.57 20.99 19.85
C SER A 36 -15.84 21.66 21.20
N VAL A 37 -16.88 21.24 21.93
CA VAL A 37 -17.20 21.76 23.27
C VAL A 37 -15.97 21.68 24.17
N ASN A 38 -15.62 22.80 24.83
CA ASN A 38 -14.44 23.00 25.68
C ASN A 38 -13.07 23.07 24.97
N TRP A 39 -12.98 22.82 23.66
CA TRP A 39 -11.76 23.06 22.89
C TRP A 39 -11.83 24.34 22.07
N ILE A 40 -13.00 24.65 21.52
CA ILE A 40 -13.22 25.83 20.69
C ILE A 40 -14.36 26.65 21.28
N ASP A 41 -14.10 27.93 21.55
CA ASP A 41 -15.16 28.86 21.89
C ASP A 41 -15.93 29.23 20.63
N MET A 42 -17.10 28.61 20.45
CA MET A 42 -18.01 28.87 19.33
C MET A 42 -18.79 30.18 19.48
N ALA A 43 -18.63 30.92 20.58
CA ALA A 43 -19.16 32.28 20.70
C ALA A 43 -18.22 33.32 20.05
N ASP A 44 -16.96 32.96 19.80
CA ASP A 44 -16.01 33.83 19.09
C ASP A 44 -16.34 33.89 17.59
N THR A 45 -16.59 35.10 17.10
CA THR A 45 -16.87 35.39 15.70
C THR A 45 -15.75 35.00 14.73
N ALA A 46 -14.49 35.01 15.17
CA ALA A 46 -13.35 34.59 14.34
C ALA A 46 -13.39 33.07 14.11
N ASN A 47 -13.52 32.29 15.18
CA ASN A 47 -13.65 30.83 15.11
C ASN A 47 -14.87 30.41 14.28
N LEU A 48 -16.01 31.10 14.45
CA LEU A 48 -17.21 30.87 13.66
C LEU A 48 -16.97 31.07 12.16
N THR A 49 -16.19 32.09 11.79
CA THR A 49 -15.87 32.37 10.38
C THR A 49 -14.96 31.28 9.80
N ASP A 50 -13.92 30.88 10.55
CA ASP A 50 -12.98 29.82 10.14
C ASP A 50 -13.64 28.45 10.00
N ILE A 51 -14.70 28.18 10.77
CA ILE A 51 -15.52 26.97 10.67
C ILE A 51 -16.55 27.07 9.54
N ALA A 52 -17.24 28.20 9.41
CA ALA A 52 -18.33 28.35 8.46
C ALA A 52 -17.83 28.41 7.02
N MET A 53 -16.70 29.06 6.76
CA MET A 53 -16.16 29.24 5.41
C MET A 53 -15.89 27.91 4.66
N PRO A 54 -15.15 26.94 5.21
CA PRO A 54 -14.97 25.63 4.58
C PRO A 54 -16.29 24.91 4.31
N LEU A 55 -17.22 24.92 5.27
CA LEU A 55 -18.51 24.25 5.13
C LEU A 55 -19.38 24.89 4.05
N VAL A 56 -19.40 26.22 3.95
CA VAL A 56 -20.14 26.94 2.90
C VAL A 56 -19.54 26.67 1.52
N VAL A 57 -18.21 26.72 1.38
CA VAL A 57 -17.53 26.41 0.11
C VAL A 57 -17.82 24.99 -0.33
N LEU A 58 -17.74 24.01 0.58
CA LEU A 58 -18.05 22.61 0.31
C LEU A 58 -19.52 22.37 -0.01
N LEU A 59 -20.43 23.13 0.63
CA LEU A 59 -21.85 23.08 0.34
C LEU A 59 -22.13 23.55 -1.08
N ILE A 60 -21.59 24.72 -1.44
CA ILE A 60 -21.72 25.28 -2.79
C ILE A 60 -21.12 24.31 -3.80
N ALA A 61 -19.91 23.78 -3.56
CA ALA A 61 -19.26 22.82 -4.45
C ALA A 61 -20.06 21.53 -4.62
N GLY A 62 -20.61 20.97 -3.53
CA GLY A 62 -21.43 19.76 -3.57
C GLY A 62 -22.75 19.97 -4.32
N VAL A 63 -23.48 21.05 -4.03
CA VAL A 63 -24.75 21.36 -4.70
C VAL A 63 -24.52 21.72 -6.17
N ALA A 64 -23.50 22.53 -6.47
CA ALA A 64 -23.11 22.86 -7.84
C ALA A 64 -22.70 21.60 -8.63
N GLY A 65 -21.97 20.68 -8.00
CA GLY A 65 -21.52 19.45 -8.65
C GLY A 65 -22.69 18.55 -9.07
N ILE A 66 -23.71 18.43 -8.22
CA ILE A 66 -24.93 17.67 -8.53
C ILE A 66 -25.80 18.39 -9.59
N SER A 67 -25.90 19.72 -9.52
CA SER A 67 -26.76 20.52 -10.41
C SER A 67 -26.16 20.81 -11.79
N ALA A 68 -24.86 20.60 -11.98
CA ALA A 68 -24.16 20.95 -13.21
C ALA A 68 -24.72 20.28 -14.47
N ARG A 69 -25.00 18.97 -14.45
CA ARG A 69 -25.54 18.26 -15.63
C ARG A 69 -26.98 18.70 -15.97
N PRO A 70 -27.94 18.73 -15.01
CA PRO A 70 -29.29 19.23 -15.27
C PRO A 70 -29.35 20.68 -15.76
N MET A 71 -28.48 21.55 -15.25
CA MET A 71 -28.41 22.94 -15.70
C MET A 71 -27.86 23.05 -17.12
N LEU A 72 -26.80 22.28 -17.44
CA LEU A 72 -26.16 22.33 -18.75
C LEU A 72 -26.91 21.55 -19.83
N SER A 73 -27.75 20.56 -19.49
CA SER A 73 -28.57 19.84 -20.46
C SER A 73 -29.67 20.71 -21.07
N SER A 74 -30.05 21.81 -20.41
CA SER A 74 -30.93 22.85 -20.96
C SER A 74 -30.26 23.75 -22.01
N THR A 75 -28.95 23.58 -22.23
CA THR A 75 -28.15 24.32 -23.22
C THR A 75 -27.75 23.41 -24.40
N PRO A 76 -27.38 23.95 -25.58
CA PRO A 76 -26.95 23.13 -26.73
C PRO A 76 -25.59 22.42 -26.55
N LEU A 77 -25.03 22.40 -25.35
CA LEU A 77 -23.76 21.72 -25.04
C LEU A 77 -23.99 20.22 -24.86
N ASN A 78 -23.41 19.40 -25.74
CA ASN A 78 -23.42 17.94 -25.56
C ASN A 78 -22.51 17.49 -24.39
N GLY A 79 -22.72 16.28 -23.87
CA GLY A 79 -22.15 15.82 -22.59
C GLY A 79 -20.63 15.98 -22.41
N SER A 80 -19.82 15.81 -23.47
CA SER A 80 -18.37 16.05 -23.36
C SER A 80 -18.01 17.53 -23.26
N ARG A 81 -18.74 18.41 -23.96
CA ARG A 81 -18.57 19.87 -23.86
C ARG A 81 -19.08 20.41 -22.53
N ALA A 82 -20.20 19.89 -22.02
CA ALA A 82 -20.72 20.25 -20.70
C ALA A 82 -19.70 19.94 -19.58
N THR A 83 -19.08 18.75 -19.61
CA THR A 83 -18.02 18.41 -18.65
C THR A 83 -16.77 19.30 -18.82
N ALA A 84 -16.41 19.70 -20.04
CA ALA A 84 -15.30 20.63 -20.23
C ALA A 84 -15.60 22.01 -19.60
N VAL A 85 -16.84 22.51 -19.69
CA VAL A 85 -17.25 23.75 -19.00
C VAL A 85 -17.17 23.60 -17.48
N VAL A 86 -17.58 22.46 -16.94
CA VAL A 86 -17.45 22.16 -15.50
C VAL A 86 -15.99 22.14 -15.05
N ILE A 87 -15.12 21.49 -15.82
CA ILE A 87 -13.67 21.47 -15.54
C ILE A 87 -13.10 22.90 -15.55
N LEU A 88 -13.42 23.69 -16.57
CA LEU A 88 -12.98 25.07 -16.67
C LEU A 88 -13.52 25.95 -15.53
N GLY A 89 -14.78 25.75 -15.13
CA GLY A 89 -15.40 26.44 -14.00
C GLY A 89 -14.72 26.11 -12.66
N GLY A 90 -14.39 24.83 -12.44
CA GLY A 90 -13.61 24.41 -11.27
C GLY A 90 -12.21 25.01 -11.24
N ILE A 91 -11.53 25.05 -12.39
CA ILE A 91 -10.21 25.69 -12.53
C ILE A 91 -10.30 27.20 -12.27
N ALA A 92 -11.31 27.88 -12.83
CA ALA A 92 -11.52 29.31 -12.62
C ALA A 92 -11.82 29.64 -11.15
N ALA A 93 -12.65 28.83 -10.48
CA ALA A 93 -12.93 28.98 -9.05
C ALA A 93 -11.68 28.80 -8.20
N LEU A 94 -10.83 27.81 -8.54
CA LEU A 94 -9.54 27.59 -7.91
C LEU A 94 -8.63 28.82 -8.02
N PHE A 95 -8.39 29.33 -9.22
CA PHE A 95 -7.55 30.52 -9.41
C PHE A 95 -8.15 31.78 -8.78
N GLY A 96 -9.48 31.90 -8.75
CA GLY A 96 -10.17 32.98 -8.05
C GLY A 96 -9.96 32.91 -6.54
N ALA A 97 -10.02 31.72 -5.94
CA ALA A 97 -9.76 31.52 -4.52
C ALA A 97 -8.27 31.72 -4.16
N ASP A 98 -7.36 31.29 -5.02
CA ASP A 98 -5.91 31.53 -4.88
C ASP A 98 -5.61 33.05 -4.90
N ALA A 99 -6.20 33.78 -5.85
CA ALA A 99 -6.08 35.25 -5.92
C ALA A 99 -6.69 35.96 -4.69
N ALA A 100 -7.63 35.32 -3.99
CA ALA A 100 -8.23 35.82 -2.76
C ALA A 100 -7.48 35.38 -1.48
N GLY A 101 -6.36 34.66 -1.60
CA GLY A 101 -5.57 34.16 -0.46
C GLY A 101 -6.16 32.93 0.24
N HIS A 102 -7.08 32.21 -0.40
CA HIS A 102 -7.77 31.03 0.14
C HIS A 102 -7.49 29.78 -0.69
N THR A 103 -6.24 29.54 -1.09
CA THR A 103 -5.84 28.47 -2.02
C THR A 103 -6.29 27.08 -1.56
N LEU A 104 -6.08 26.72 -0.29
CA LEU A 104 -6.53 25.42 0.25
C LEU A 104 -8.04 25.20 0.06
N LEU A 105 -8.85 26.21 0.40
CA LEU A 105 -10.31 26.17 0.23
C LEU A 105 -10.70 26.12 -1.25
N GLY A 106 -9.99 26.87 -2.10
CA GLY A 106 -10.16 26.85 -3.55
C GLY A 106 -9.92 25.47 -4.16
N VAL A 107 -8.81 24.83 -3.80
CA VAL A 107 -8.44 23.47 -4.23
C VAL A 107 -9.49 22.47 -3.78
N ILE A 108 -9.86 22.51 -2.50
CA ILE A 108 -10.80 21.55 -1.92
C ILE A 108 -12.22 21.75 -2.46
N GLY A 109 -12.66 22.99 -2.64
CA GLY A 109 -13.92 23.33 -3.28
C GLY A 109 -13.97 22.86 -4.73
N ALA A 110 -12.93 23.16 -5.52
CA ALA A 110 -12.82 22.72 -6.91
C ALA A 110 -12.77 21.19 -7.03
N MET A 111 -11.99 20.51 -6.19
CA MET A 111 -11.93 19.05 -6.16
C MET A 111 -13.28 18.43 -5.80
N THR A 112 -13.95 18.94 -4.77
CA THR A 112 -15.29 18.46 -4.38
C THR A 112 -16.28 18.62 -5.52
N PHE A 113 -16.30 19.80 -6.15
CA PHE A 113 -17.15 20.09 -7.30
C PHE A 113 -16.92 19.09 -8.45
N LEU A 114 -15.66 18.84 -8.81
CA LEU A 114 -15.31 17.92 -9.91
C LEU A 114 -15.61 16.46 -9.57
N ILE A 115 -15.32 16.02 -8.34
CA ILE A 115 -15.59 14.64 -7.89
C ILE A 115 -17.09 14.37 -7.87
N VAL A 116 -17.86 15.27 -7.29
CA VAL A 116 -19.32 15.16 -7.21
C VAL A 116 -19.92 15.15 -8.61
N HIS A 117 -19.50 16.06 -9.50
CA HIS A 117 -19.95 16.06 -10.89
C HIS A 117 -19.59 14.76 -11.62
N ALA A 118 -18.37 14.23 -11.41
CA ALA A 118 -17.95 12.99 -12.03
C ALA A 118 -18.78 11.79 -11.57
N PHE A 119 -19.20 11.75 -10.30
CA PHE A 119 -20.08 10.71 -9.79
C PHE A 119 -21.52 10.89 -10.29
N GLU A 120 -22.07 12.10 -10.20
CA GLU A 120 -23.42 12.42 -10.70
C GLU A 120 -23.57 12.08 -12.20
N ARG A 121 -22.59 12.45 -13.02
CA ARG A 121 -22.58 12.17 -14.47
C ARG A 121 -22.68 10.68 -14.78
N ASN A 122 -22.16 9.83 -13.90
CA ASN A 122 -22.18 8.38 -14.05
C ASN A 122 -23.31 7.72 -13.22
N GLU A 123 -24.29 8.50 -12.75
CA GLU A 123 -25.44 8.05 -11.96
C GLU A 123 -25.05 7.40 -10.64
N ARG A 124 -23.94 7.87 -10.04
CA ARG A 124 -23.37 7.38 -8.78
C ARG A 124 -23.73 8.30 -7.63
N MET A 125 -25.03 8.45 -7.37
CA MET A 125 -25.57 9.46 -6.44
C MET A 125 -25.13 9.24 -4.99
N GLU A 126 -25.03 7.98 -4.54
CA GLU A 126 -24.52 7.66 -3.21
C GLU A 126 -23.06 8.07 -3.07
N GLU A 127 -22.20 7.73 -4.04
CA GLU A 127 -20.79 8.11 -4.01
C GLU A 127 -20.56 9.62 -4.10
N ALA A 128 -21.41 10.33 -4.85
CA ALA A 128 -21.39 11.79 -4.89
C ALA A 128 -21.62 12.39 -3.49
N ASN A 129 -22.68 11.96 -2.79
CA ASN A 129 -22.98 12.44 -1.44
C ASN A 129 -21.93 12.02 -0.41
N LEU A 130 -21.43 10.78 -0.48
CA LEU A 130 -20.35 10.30 0.40
C LEU A 130 -19.09 11.15 0.24
N SER A 131 -18.74 11.57 -0.99
CA SER A 131 -17.54 12.39 -1.22
C SER A 131 -17.60 13.74 -0.51
N VAL A 132 -18.77 14.40 -0.51
CA VAL A 132 -18.97 15.66 0.24
C VAL A 132 -18.74 15.44 1.73
N GLY A 133 -19.32 14.39 2.30
CA GLY A 133 -19.18 14.10 3.74
C GLY A 133 -17.76 13.71 4.16
N ILE A 134 -17.05 12.94 3.33
CA ILE A 134 -15.65 12.55 3.58
C ILE A 134 -14.73 13.78 3.57
N ILE A 135 -14.91 14.68 2.59
CA ILE A 135 -14.06 15.88 2.43
C ILE A 135 -14.39 16.93 3.51
N ALA A 136 -15.67 17.18 3.77
CA ALA A 136 -16.10 18.08 4.85
C ALA A 136 -15.63 17.58 6.20
N GLY A 137 -15.77 16.28 6.46
CA GLY A 137 -15.25 15.65 7.67
C GLY A 137 -13.74 15.82 7.85
N ALA A 138 -12.96 15.75 6.78
CA ALA A 138 -11.51 15.96 6.83
C ALA A 138 -11.16 17.42 7.20
N MET A 139 -11.86 18.40 6.62
CA MET A 139 -11.65 19.81 6.95
C MET A 139 -12.01 20.13 8.40
N MET A 140 -13.16 19.64 8.86
CA MET A 140 -13.57 19.82 10.24
C MET A 140 -12.65 19.08 11.21
N ALA A 141 -12.12 17.91 10.83
CA ALA A 141 -11.12 17.19 11.62
C ALA A 141 -9.82 18.00 11.77
N LEU A 142 -9.36 18.68 10.71
CA LEU A 142 -8.17 19.55 10.78
C LEU A 142 -8.37 20.68 11.79
N THR A 143 -9.50 21.38 11.69
CA THR A 143 -9.84 22.47 12.64
C THR A 143 -9.88 21.94 14.06
N LEU A 144 -10.55 20.81 14.31
CA LEU A 144 -10.66 20.22 15.64
C LEU A 144 -9.29 19.83 16.22
N ALA A 145 -8.46 19.17 15.40
CA ALA A 145 -7.14 18.71 15.81
C ALA A 145 -6.18 19.87 16.08
N SER A 146 -6.28 20.96 15.31
CA SER A 146 -5.43 22.16 15.52
C SER A 146 -5.70 22.86 16.86
N SER A 147 -6.91 22.71 17.40
CA SER A 147 -7.31 23.28 18.70
C SER A 147 -7.17 22.28 19.86
N ALA A 148 -6.87 21.01 19.58
CA ALA A 148 -6.77 19.99 20.60
C ALA A 148 -5.42 20.09 21.33
N THR A 149 -5.45 20.47 22.60
CA THR A 149 -4.26 20.60 23.46
C THR A 149 -4.44 19.80 24.74
N LEU A 150 -3.32 19.30 25.28
CA LEU A 150 -3.27 18.56 26.54
C LEU A 150 -2.23 19.21 27.46
N THR A 151 -2.51 19.28 28.75
CA THR A 151 -1.58 19.81 29.75
C THR A 151 -0.38 18.89 29.93
N ALA A 152 0.82 19.47 30.07
CA ALA A 152 2.04 18.68 30.25
C ALA A 152 2.02 17.96 31.61
N GLY A 153 2.24 16.66 31.58
CA GLY A 153 2.41 15.81 32.77
C GLY A 153 3.76 16.03 33.45
N GLY A 154 3.92 15.48 34.65
CA GLY A 154 5.12 15.62 35.47
C GLY A 154 6.34 14.90 34.89
N ASN A 155 6.12 13.85 34.08
CA ASN A 155 7.18 13.05 33.45
C ASN A 155 7.54 13.51 32.03
N ALA A 156 6.89 14.55 31.52
CA ALA A 156 7.17 15.11 30.20
C ALA A 156 8.63 15.55 30.08
N ASN A 157 9.27 15.28 28.93
CA ASN A 157 10.68 15.53 28.62
C ASN A 157 11.71 14.77 29.47
N ALA A 158 11.31 14.10 30.54
CA ALA A 158 12.16 13.17 31.29
C ALA A 158 12.10 11.76 30.68
N THR A 159 10.90 11.33 30.29
CA THR A 159 10.65 9.95 29.84
C THR A 159 10.10 9.85 28.41
N TYR A 160 9.64 10.96 27.83
CA TYR A 160 9.16 11.03 26.45
C TYR A 160 9.22 12.48 25.93
N SER A 161 9.18 12.65 24.61
CA SER A 161 9.11 13.97 23.97
C SER A 161 7.71 14.56 24.11
N LEU A 162 7.58 15.69 24.80
CA LEU A 162 6.29 16.40 24.93
C LEU A 162 5.70 16.79 23.56
N LEU A 163 6.58 17.17 22.63
CA LEU A 163 6.20 17.55 21.27
C LEU A 163 5.58 16.37 20.51
N ASP A 164 6.19 15.18 20.61
CA ASP A 164 5.70 13.99 19.90
C ASP A 164 4.37 13.52 20.47
N VAL A 165 4.21 13.55 21.80
CA VAL A 165 2.93 13.23 22.44
C VAL A 165 1.84 14.20 22.03
N THR A 166 2.12 15.51 21.97
CA THR A 166 1.13 16.50 21.52
C THR A 166 0.76 16.32 20.05
N ARG A 167 1.74 16.04 19.17
CA ARG A 167 1.50 15.73 17.75
C ARG A 167 0.68 14.45 17.58
N SER A 168 1.02 13.40 18.32
CA SER A 168 0.27 12.14 18.33
C SER A 168 -1.16 12.34 18.81
N TYR A 169 -1.36 13.12 19.88
CA TYR A 169 -2.69 13.44 20.40
C TYR A 169 -3.55 14.17 19.36
N ALA A 170 -3.02 15.24 18.75
CA ALA A 170 -3.71 15.98 17.69
C ALA A 170 -4.08 15.06 16.51
N MET A 171 -3.17 14.16 16.12
CA MET A 171 -3.43 13.17 15.06
C MET A 171 -4.52 12.14 15.45
N SER A 172 -4.54 11.69 16.70
CA SER A 172 -5.60 10.80 17.21
C SER A 172 -6.97 11.49 17.18
N ILE A 173 -7.03 12.77 17.54
CA ILE A 173 -8.26 13.58 17.45
C ILE A 173 -8.70 13.75 16.00
N PHE A 174 -7.77 14.13 15.10
CA PHE A 174 -8.02 14.23 13.67
C PHE A 174 -8.62 12.93 13.11
N MET A 175 -7.95 11.81 13.35
CA MET A 175 -8.38 10.51 12.81
C MET A 175 -9.72 10.06 13.38
N SER A 176 -9.95 10.24 14.68
CA SER A 176 -11.22 9.88 15.30
C SER A 176 -12.39 10.69 14.75
N PHE A 177 -12.23 12.00 14.57
CA PHE A 177 -13.30 12.83 14.01
C PHE A 177 -13.50 12.60 12.50
N TRP A 178 -12.43 12.38 11.74
CA TRP A 178 -12.55 12.11 10.33
C TRP A 178 -13.25 10.77 10.07
N LEU A 179 -12.85 9.71 10.79
CA LEU A 179 -13.49 8.40 10.69
C LEU A 179 -14.95 8.42 11.20
N LEU A 180 -15.24 9.20 12.25
CA LEU A 180 -16.62 9.49 12.66
C LEU A 180 -17.42 10.08 11.49
N SER A 181 -16.89 11.10 10.82
CA SER A 181 -17.55 11.76 9.70
C SER A 181 -17.80 10.81 8.53
N ILE A 182 -16.86 9.92 8.23
CA ILE A 182 -17.01 8.87 7.21
C ILE A 182 -18.13 7.90 7.62
N ALA A 183 -18.10 7.38 8.85
CA ALA A 183 -19.09 6.42 9.34
C ALA A 183 -20.51 7.05 9.40
N LEU A 184 -20.61 8.31 9.81
CA LEU A 184 -21.87 9.07 9.79
C LEU A 184 -22.37 9.28 8.36
N SER A 185 -21.49 9.65 7.42
CA SER A 185 -21.85 9.82 6.00
C SER A 185 -22.40 8.51 5.42
N ILE A 186 -21.77 7.37 5.71
CA ILE A 186 -22.27 6.05 5.28
C ILE A 186 -23.61 5.73 5.96
N THR A 187 -23.74 6.01 7.25
CA THR A 187 -25.00 5.82 8.00
C THR A 187 -26.13 6.59 7.34
N MET A 188 -25.91 7.85 7.01
CA MET A 188 -26.90 8.73 6.42
C MET A 188 -27.28 8.29 5.00
N VAL A 189 -26.29 8.02 4.12
CA VAL A 189 -26.57 7.50 2.77
C VAL A 189 -27.38 6.21 2.85
N THR A 190 -26.96 5.25 3.68
CA THR A 190 -27.64 3.96 3.79
C THR A 190 -29.01 4.03 4.47
N ALA A 191 -29.23 5.02 5.34
CA ALA A 191 -30.52 5.22 6.02
C ALA A 191 -31.56 5.94 5.14
N LEU A 192 -31.14 6.87 4.28
CA LEU A 192 -32.02 7.68 3.44
C LEU A 192 -32.28 7.07 2.05
N ARG A 193 -31.35 6.23 1.56
CA ARG A 193 -31.44 5.59 0.24
C ARG A 193 -32.79 4.92 0.01
N GLY A 194 -33.49 5.36 -1.05
CA GLY A 194 -34.79 4.84 -1.46
C GLY A 194 -35.95 5.08 -0.48
N ARG A 195 -35.70 5.72 0.68
CA ARG A 195 -36.73 6.13 1.66
C ARG A 195 -37.14 7.58 1.51
N THR A 196 -36.30 8.38 0.84
CA THR A 196 -36.51 9.80 0.59
C THR A 196 -36.12 10.11 -0.85
N GLU A 197 -36.64 11.20 -1.40
CA GLU A 197 -36.22 11.71 -2.72
C GLU A 197 -34.85 12.41 -2.66
N PHE A 198 -34.26 12.57 -1.46
CA PHE A 198 -32.95 13.23 -1.27
C PHE A 198 -31.78 12.38 -1.76
N ILE A 199 -31.88 11.06 -1.62
CA ILE A 199 -30.85 10.10 -2.05
C ILE A 199 -31.51 8.99 -2.86
N ALA A 200 -31.58 9.20 -4.17
CA ALA A 200 -32.04 8.20 -5.12
C ALA A 200 -31.02 7.04 -5.23
N PRO A 201 -31.48 5.78 -5.37
CA PRO A 201 -30.60 4.66 -5.68
C PRO A 201 -29.81 4.90 -6.97
N GLY A 202 -28.49 4.82 -6.90
CA GLY A 202 -27.61 5.01 -8.06
C GLY A 202 -27.19 3.71 -8.74
N GLU A 203 -26.63 3.83 -9.94
CA GLU A 203 -26.05 2.73 -10.73
C GLU A 203 -24.57 2.46 -10.39
N GLY A 204 -24.05 3.08 -9.33
CA GLY A 204 -22.70 2.88 -8.83
C GLY A 204 -22.41 1.41 -8.55
N ARG A 205 -21.18 0.96 -8.86
CA ARG A 205 -20.78 -0.45 -8.70
C ARG A 205 -21.05 -1.00 -7.28
N TRP A 206 -20.95 -0.15 -6.26
CA TRP A 206 -21.16 -0.52 -4.87
C TRP A 206 -22.64 -0.67 -4.51
N PHE A 207 -23.56 -0.01 -5.23
CA PHE A 207 -24.96 0.12 -4.86
C PHE A 207 -25.97 -0.45 -5.88
N ARG A 208 -25.60 -0.60 -7.16
CA ARG A 208 -26.50 -1.03 -8.25
C ARG A 208 -27.24 -2.35 -8.04
N ASN A 209 -26.64 -3.27 -7.27
CA ASN A 209 -27.18 -4.61 -7.02
C ASN A 209 -27.81 -4.72 -5.62
N LEU A 210 -28.01 -3.60 -4.93
CA LEU A 210 -28.64 -3.52 -3.62
C LEU A 210 -30.11 -3.09 -3.74
N PRO A 211 -31.02 -3.64 -2.91
CA PRO A 211 -32.44 -3.27 -2.93
C PRO A 211 -32.62 -1.79 -2.61
N ASP A 212 -33.51 -1.07 -3.29
CA ASP A 212 -33.73 0.39 -3.16
C ASP A 212 -33.74 0.88 -1.72
N THR A 213 -34.40 0.13 -0.83
CA THR A 213 -34.32 0.34 0.61
C THR A 213 -33.45 -0.73 1.27
N LEU A 214 -32.42 -0.30 1.99
CA LEU A 214 -31.53 -1.21 2.70
C LEU A 214 -32.18 -1.70 4.02
N PRO A 215 -31.90 -2.95 4.45
CA PRO A 215 -32.33 -3.44 5.75
C PRO A 215 -31.68 -2.63 6.88
N ASN A 216 -32.44 -2.35 7.95
CA ASN A 216 -31.99 -1.52 9.09
C ASN A 216 -30.66 -1.97 9.72
N VAL A 217 -30.27 -3.24 9.59
CA VAL A 217 -28.97 -3.73 10.09
C VAL A 217 -27.80 -2.94 9.52
N VAL A 218 -27.87 -2.48 8.26
CA VAL A 218 -26.78 -1.75 7.61
C VAL A 218 -26.56 -0.36 8.22
N PRO A 219 -27.55 0.57 8.21
CA PRO A 219 -27.37 1.88 8.84
C PRO A 219 -27.16 1.77 10.35
N ILE A 220 -27.76 0.80 11.05
CA ILE A 220 -27.49 0.58 12.49
C ILE A 220 -26.01 0.22 12.71
N THR A 221 -25.42 -0.62 11.86
CA THR A 221 -24.01 -1.04 12.03
C THR A 221 -23.06 0.14 11.87
N PHE A 222 -23.24 0.97 10.85
CA PHE A 222 -22.44 2.18 10.67
C PHE A 222 -22.75 3.25 11.73
N GLY A 223 -23.98 3.32 12.23
CA GLY A 223 -24.35 4.19 13.35
C GLY A 223 -23.67 3.78 14.65
N VAL A 224 -23.59 2.47 14.93
CA VAL A 224 -22.80 1.95 16.07
C VAL A 224 -21.32 2.24 15.87
N TRP A 225 -20.78 2.08 14.66
CA TRP A 225 -19.38 2.43 14.38
C TRP A 225 -19.13 3.93 14.61
N SER A 226 -20.06 4.80 14.20
CA SER A 226 -20.01 6.23 14.50
C SER A 226 -19.97 6.48 16.02
N LEU A 227 -20.82 5.78 16.79
CA LEU A 227 -20.84 5.88 18.24
C LEU A 227 -19.51 5.43 18.89
N LEU A 228 -18.83 4.41 18.36
CA LEU A 228 -17.51 4.01 18.86
C LEU A 228 -16.48 5.14 18.72
N HIS A 229 -16.50 5.88 17.61
CA HIS A 229 -15.61 7.05 17.46
C HIS A 229 -16.01 8.20 18.39
N VAL A 230 -17.30 8.41 18.66
CA VAL A 230 -17.76 9.37 19.68
C VAL A 230 -17.22 8.96 21.07
N ILE A 231 -17.33 7.69 21.45
CA ILE A 231 -16.80 7.19 22.73
C ILE A 231 -15.29 7.41 22.80
N SER A 232 -14.57 7.12 21.72
CA SER A 232 -13.12 7.33 21.67
C SER A 232 -12.73 8.79 21.88
N MET A 233 -13.43 9.71 21.21
CA MET A 233 -13.24 11.15 21.39
C MET A 233 -13.54 11.62 22.81
N LEU A 234 -14.64 11.15 23.39
CA LEU A 234 -15.01 11.48 24.78
C LEU A 234 -13.98 10.96 25.78
N SER A 235 -13.43 9.76 25.55
CA SER A 235 -12.37 9.19 26.39
C SER A 235 -11.09 10.03 26.30
N MET A 236 -10.65 10.40 25.09
CA MET A 236 -9.45 11.23 24.89
C MET A 236 -9.61 12.67 25.41
N ARG A 237 -10.84 13.19 25.46
CA ARG A 237 -11.14 14.51 26.01
C ARG A 237 -11.06 14.57 27.54
N GLN A 238 -11.28 13.45 28.22
CA GLN A 238 -11.25 13.36 29.68
C GLN A 238 -9.83 13.18 30.25
N LEU A 239 -8.82 13.11 29.39
CA LEU A 239 -7.44 12.95 29.80
C LEU A 239 -6.96 14.18 30.58
N ALA A 240 -6.30 13.95 31.71
CA ALA A 240 -5.81 15.00 32.59
C ALA A 240 -4.53 15.65 32.07
N ASP A 241 -3.60 14.87 31.53
CA ASP A 241 -2.30 15.34 31.07
C ASP A 241 -1.66 14.38 30.06
N THR A 242 -0.48 14.76 29.56
CA THR A 242 0.30 13.99 28.59
C THR A 242 0.85 12.67 29.13
N ASP A 243 1.00 12.49 30.45
CA ASP A 243 1.46 11.23 31.03
C ASP A 243 0.39 10.15 30.85
N VAL A 244 -0.88 10.49 31.12
CA VAL A 244 -2.02 9.56 30.96
C VAL A 244 -2.21 9.17 29.49
N TYR A 245 -1.99 10.10 28.56
CA TYR A 245 -2.02 9.78 27.12
C TYR A 245 -0.86 8.87 26.72
N ASN A 246 0.37 9.17 27.15
CA ASN A 246 1.55 8.38 26.80
C ASN A 246 1.47 6.94 27.33
N LEU A 247 0.84 6.75 28.50
CA LEU A 247 0.58 5.44 29.08
C LEU A 247 -0.57 4.67 28.39
N GLY A 248 -1.29 5.28 27.44
CA GLY A 248 -2.36 4.60 26.70
C GLY A 248 -3.65 4.38 27.49
N ILE A 249 -3.89 5.15 28.55
CA ILE A 249 -5.01 4.96 29.48
C ILE A 249 -6.30 5.61 28.92
N TYR A 250 -6.74 5.14 27.73
CA TYR A 250 -7.96 5.62 27.06
C TYR A 250 -8.46 4.64 26.00
N LEU A 251 -9.73 4.80 25.61
CA LEU A 251 -10.28 4.12 24.42
C LEU A 251 -9.88 4.89 23.16
N GLY A 252 -8.77 4.49 22.54
CA GLY A 252 -8.23 5.16 21.37
C GLY A 252 -8.99 4.93 20.06
N ASN A 253 -8.56 5.66 19.03
CA ASN A 253 -9.04 5.55 17.65
C ASN A 253 -8.93 4.10 17.12
N TRP A 254 -7.86 3.38 17.46
CA TRP A 254 -7.64 1.99 17.06
C TRP A 254 -8.70 1.03 17.61
N TRP A 255 -9.13 1.23 18.86
CA TRP A 255 -10.23 0.46 19.44
C TRP A 255 -11.53 0.69 18.67
N ALA A 256 -11.83 1.95 18.30
CA ALA A 256 -13.03 2.28 17.54
C ALA A 256 -13.00 1.71 16.11
N ILE A 257 -11.86 1.76 15.42
CA ILE A 257 -11.67 1.14 14.10
C ILE A 257 -11.87 -0.37 14.16
N ALA A 258 -11.19 -1.04 15.10
CA ALA A 258 -11.29 -2.48 15.29
C ALA A 258 -12.74 -2.88 15.60
N GLY A 259 -13.38 -2.16 16.53
CA GLY A 259 -14.79 -2.36 16.87
C GLY A 259 -15.72 -2.20 15.67
N GLY A 260 -15.51 -1.19 14.83
CA GLY A 260 -16.24 -1.02 13.58
C GLY A 260 -16.12 -2.22 12.63
N ILE A 261 -14.90 -2.73 12.43
CA ILE A 261 -14.64 -3.93 11.62
C ILE A 261 -15.34 -5.15 12.23
N PHE A 262 -15.26 -5.36 13.54
CA PHE A 262 -15.98 -6.44 14.23
C PHE A 262 -17.49 -6.32 14.04
N MET A 263 -18.05 -5.11 14.15
CA MET A 263 -19.47 -4.86 13.93
C MET A 263 -19.90 -5.14 12.48
N MET A 264 -19.04 -4.85 11.50
CA MET A 264 -19.28 -5.24 10.10
C MET A 264 -19.30 -6.76 9.92
N ILE A 265 -18.42 -7.51 10.60
CA ILE A 265 -18.43 -8.98 10.61
C ILE A 265 -19.73 -9.49 11.25
N VAL A 266 -20.14 -8.92 12.39
CA VAL A 266 -21.40 -9.25 13.07
C VAL A 266 -22.60 -9.01 12.14
N ALA A 267 -22.64 -7.88 11.45
CA ALA A 267 -23.69 -7.53 10.50
C ALA A 267 -23.74 -8.51 9.31
N TYR A 268 -22.57 -8.83 8.74
CA TYR A 268 -22.44 -9.82 7.68
C TYR A 268 -22.99 -11.18 8.13
N LEU A 269 -22.50 -11.71 9.26
CA LEU A 269 -22.94 -12.99 9.80
C LEU A 269 -24.43 -13.00 10.09
N ARG A 270 -24.97 -11.93 10.68
CA ARG A 270 -26.40 -11.81 10.96
C ARG A 270 -27.23 -11.80 9.67
N SER A 271 -26.78 -11.07 8.63
CA SER A 271 -27.46 -11.02 7.32
C SER A 271 -27.48 -12.37 6.59
N GLU A 272 -26.44 -13.20 6.80
CA GLU A 272 -26.32 -14.53 6.21
C GLU A 272 -26.98 -15.64 7.04
N GLY A 273 -27.67 -15.29 8.14
CA GLY A 273 -28.37 -16.24 9.01
C GLY A 273 -27.49 -16.94 10.05
N TRP A 274 -26.29 -16.43 10.31
CA TRP A 274 -25.37 -16.93 11.35
C TRP A 274 -25.60 -16.26 12.71
N VAL A 275 -26.86 -16.23 13.16
CA VAL A 275 -27.28 -15.45 14.34
C VAL A 275 -26.50 -15.82 15.60
N VAL A 276 -26.29 -17.12 15.87
CA VAL A 276 -25.54 -17.56 17.06
C VAL A 276 -24.08 -17.08 17.01
N ALA A 277 -23.41 -17.21 15.87
CA ALA A 277 -22.02 -16.77 15.72
C ALA A 277 -21.91 -15.25 15.79
N SER A 278 -22.83 -14.51 15.18
CA SER A 278 -22.87 -13.05 15.27
C SER A 278 -23.08 -12.57 16.71
N THR A 279 -23.97 -13.22 17.46
CA THR A 279 -24.23 -12.86 18.87
C THR A 279 -23.04 -13.21 19.76
N VAL A 280 -22.38 -14.34 19.53
CA VAL A 280 -21.12 -14.70 20.21
C VAL A 280 -20.06 -13.62 19.96
N ILE A 281 -19.80 -13.26 18.71
CA ILE A 281 -18.76 -12.26 18.39
C ILE A 281 -19.11 -10.90 19.01
N ALA A 282 -20.35 -10.45 18.88
CA ALA A 282 -20.80 -9.19 19.47
C ALA A 282 -20.66 -9.18 21.01
N ALA A 283 -21.07 -10.26 21.69
CA ALA A 283 -20.94 -10.36 23.13
C ALA A 283 -19.47 -10.38 23.58
N ASN A 284 -18.59 -11.09 22.86
CA ASN A 284 -17.17 -11.11 23.19
C ASN A 284 -16.49 -9.76 22.93
N PHE A 285 -16.94 -8.99 21.94
CA PHE A 285 -16.43 -7.63 21.75
C PHE A 285 -16.84 -6.70 22.90
N VAL A 286 -18.06 -6.85 23.44
CA VAL A 286 -18.50 -6.13 24.64
C VAL A 286 -17.66 -6.55 25.86
N LEU A 287 -17.45 -7.85 26.07
CA LEU A 287 -16.61 -8.34 27.16
C LEU A 287 -15.16 -7.85 27.04
N TYR A 288 -14.60 -7.87 25.84
CA TYR A 288 -13.27 -7.33 25.56
C TYR A 288 -13.19 -5.84 25.92
N THR A 289 -14.19 -5.05 25.52
CA THR A 289 -14.24 -3.63 25.85
C THR A 289 -14.36 -3.40 27.36
N LEU A 290 -15.18 -4.17 28.06
CA LEU A 290 -15.33 -4.04 29.52
C LEU A 290 -14.06 -4.45 30.27
N SER A 291 -13.38 -5.51 29.83
CA SER A 291 -12.07 -5.91 30.36
C SER A 291 -11.03 -4.83 30.10
N MET A 292 -10.97 -4.27 28.88
CA MET A 292 -10.06 -3.19 28.55
C MET A 292 -10.30 -1.94 29.41
N LEU A 293 -11.56 -1.59 29.69
CA LEU A 293 -11.91 -0.48 30.59
C LEU A 293 -11.43 -0.72 32.03
N GLN A 294 -11.35 -1.98 32.46
CA GLN A 294 -10.73 -2.34 33.72
C GLN A 294 -9.20 -2.19 33.66
N ASP A 295 -8.57 -2.71 32.60
CA ASP A 295 -7.12 -2.72 32.44
C ASP A 295 -6.53 -1.29 32.39
N ILE A 296 -7.30 -0.34 31.85
CA ILE A 296 -6.94 1.10 31.84
C ILE A 296 -7.44 1.84 33.10
N SER A 297 -7.84 1.16 34.18
CA SER A 297 -8.33 1.77 35.43
C SER A 297 -9.49 2.77 35.28
N PHE A 298 -10.23 2.72 34.17
CA PHE A 298 -11.36 3.60 33.93
C PHE A 298 -12.53 3.27 34.89
N ILE A 299 -12.70 2.00 35.22
CA ILE A 299 -13.71 1.56 36.19
C ILE A 299 -13.42 2.15 37.57
N ASP A 300 -12.16 2.27 37.95
CA ASP A 300 -11.76 2.84 39.24
C ASP A 300 -12.15 4.31 39.32
N THR A 301 -11.98 5.04 38.22
CA THR A 301 -12.43 6.44 38.09
C THR A 301 -13.96 6.54 38.17
N LEU A 302 -14.70 5.62 37.54
CA LEU A 302 -16.16 5.58 37.58
C LEU A 302 -16.70 5.31 38.99
N LEU A 303 -16.01 4.45 39.75
CA LEU A 303 -16.38 4.04 41.10
C LEU A 303 -15.69 4.87 42.20
N ALA A 304 -14.87 5.86 41.84
CA ALA A 304 -14.09 6.67 42.78
C ALA A 304 -14.96 7.35 43.86
N ASN A 305 -16.21 7.70 43.52
CA ASN A 305 -17.16 8.32 44.44
C ASN A 305 -17.92 7.31 45.33
N ASN A 306 -17.64 6.01 45.22
CA ASN A 306 -18.29 4.94 45.98
C ASN A 306 -17.26 3.89 46.42
N GLU A 307 -16.55 4.19 47.51
CA GLU A 307 -15.48 3.36 48.06
C GLU A 307 -15.89 1.90 48.30
N GLY A 308 -17.11 1.64 48.78
CA GLY A 308 -17.58 0.26 49.02
C GLY A 308 -17.81 -0.53 47.73
N ALA A 309 -18.27 0.14 46.66
CA ALA A 309 -18.41 -0.49 45.35
C ALA A 309 -17.04 -0.71 44.68
N LEU A 310 -16.12 0.24 44.83
CA LEU A 310 -14.75 0.14 44.33
C LEU A 310 -13.99 -1.01 45.01
N ASP A 311 -14.00 -1.08 46.35
CA ASP A 311 -13.34 -2.15 47.10
C ASP A 311 -13.90 -3.53 46.73
N THR A 312 -15.23 -3.65 46.64
CA THR A 312 -15.87 -4.89 46.18
C THR A 312 -15.43 -5.27 44.77
N PHE A 313 -15.37 -4.31 43.84
CA PHE A 313 -14.95 -4.57 42.47
C PHE A 313 -13.48 -5.04 42.44
N GLN A 314 -12.60 -4.30 43.11
CA GLN A 314 -11.17 -4.60 43.21
C GLN A 314 -10.93 -6.01 43.79
N VAL A 315 -11.65 -6.41 44.85
CA VAL A 315 -11.52 -7.74 45.46
C VAL A 315 -11.81 -8.90 44.48
N TRP A 316 -12.76 -8.73 43.56
CA TRP A 316 -13.19 -9.80 42.65
C TRP A 316 -12.51 -9.75 41.28
N PHE A 317 -12.09 -8.57 40.84
CA PHE A 317 -11.61 -8.34 39.48
C PHE A 317 -10.11 -8.12 39.38
N THR A 318 -9.36 -8.04 40.49
CA THR A 318 -7.89 -7.99 40.48
C THR A 318 -7.24 -9.35 40.75
N ASP A 319 -5.94 -9.44 40.47
CA ASP A 319 -5.10 -10.62 40.65
C ASP A 319 -5.61 -11.86 39.88
N THR A 320 -5.18 -13.05 40.33
CA THR A 320 -5.63 -14.36 39.86
C THR A 320 -7.16 -14.55 39.99
N ARG A 321 -7.81 -13.86 40.93
CA ARG A 321 -9.26 -13.86 41.09
C ARG A 321 -9.96 -13.19 39.91
N GLY A 322 -9.43 -12.06 39.46
CA GLY A 322 -9.89 -11.35 38.27
C GLY A 322 -9.81 -12.19 37.00
N VAL A 323 -8.68 -12.88 36.80
CA VAL A 323 -8.50 -13.80 35.66
C VAL A 323 -9.58 -14.89 35.64
N LEU A 324 -9.86 -15.50 36.80
CA LEU A 324 -10.91 -16.50 36.94
C LEU A 324 -12.31 -15.91 36.75
N MET A 325 -12.57 -14.74 37.32
CA MET A 325 -13.86 -14.05 37.21
C MET A 325 -14.19 -13.73 35.74
N TRP A 326 -13.27 -13.10 35.01
CA TRP A 326 -13.42 -12.82 33.59
C TRP A 326 -13.60 -14.10 32.76
N PHE A 327 -12.85 -15.16 33.08
CA PHE A 327 -13.04 -16.46 32.44
C PHE A 327 -14.45 -17.02 32.67
N PHE A 328 -14.97 -16.98 33.90
CA PHE A 328 -16.32 -17.46 34.20
C PHE A 328 -17.40 -16.62 33.53
N ILE A 329 -17.28 -15.28 33.56
CA ILE A 329 -18.19 -14.38 32.84
C ILE A 329 -18.19 -14.72 31.36
N TRP A 330 -17.01 -14.80 30.74
CA TRP A 330 -16.85 -15.19 29.34
C TRP A 330 -17.49 -16.56 29.06
N PHE A 331 -17.20 -17.57 29.88
CA PHE A 331 -17.71 -18.93 29.71
C PHE A 331 -19.23 -18.96 29.79
N PHE A 332 -19.82 -18.38 30.84
CA PHE A 332 -21.27 -18.42 31.06
C PHE A 332 -22.05 -17.58 30.05
N VAL A 333 -21.51 -16.43 29.62
CA VAL A 333 -22.11 -15.63 28.54
C VAL A 333 -22.13 -16.41 27.23
N ASN A 334 -20.98 -16.96 26.82
CA ASN A 334 -20.88 -17.74 25.58
C ASN A 334 -21.71 -19.02 25.64
N PHE A 335 -21.67 -19.75 26.75
CA PHE A 335 -22.49 -20.92 27.00
C PHE A 335 -23.99 -20.58 26.94
N GLY A 336 -24.40 -19.47 27.57
CA GLY A 336 -25.77 -18.96 27.54
C GLY A 336 -26.25 -18.71 26.11
N ILE A 337 -25.46 -18.01 25.30
CA ILE A 337 -25.77 -17.72 23.89
C ILE A 337 -25.90 -19.02 23.08
N VAL A 338 -24.95 -19.94 23.19
CA VAL A 338 -24.97 -21.21 22.45
C VAL A 338 -26.14 -22.09 22.89
N SER A 339 -26.43 -22.14 24.20
CA SER A 339 -27.56 -22.87 24.79
C SER A 339 -28.90 -22.32 24.31
N MET A 340 -29.08 -20.99 24.31
CA MET A 340 -30.26 -20.32 23.75
C MET A 340 -30.44 -20.61 22.26
N GLY A 341 -29.34 -20.61 21.49
CA GLY A 341 -29.34 -21.00 20.07
C GLY A 341 -29.76 -22.44 19.84
N ASN A 342 -29.28 -23.38 20.66
CA ASN A 342 -29.70 -24.78 20.59
C ASN A 342 -31.17 -24.98 20.96
N ARG A 343 -31.73 -24.13 21.85
CA ARG A 343 -33.14 -24.13 22.25
C ARG A 343 -34.05 -23.35 21.27
N GLY A 344 -33.53 -22.87 20.14
CA GLY A 344 -34.31 -22.16 19.12
C GLY A 344 -34.75 -20.75 19.50
N ARG A 345 -34.19 -20.15 20.56
CA ARG A 345 -34.57 -18.80 21.04
C ARG A 345 -34.21 -17.68 20.06
N PHE A 346 -33.25 -17.91 19.17
CA PHE A 346 -32.87 -16.99 18.10
C PHE A 346 -33.65 -17.21 16.78
N GLY A 347 -34.71 -18.01 16.80
CA GLY A 347 -35.46 -18.40 15.59
C GLY A 347 -34.72 -19.45 14.76
N SER A 348 -34.90 -19.41 13.44
CA SER A 348 -34.22 -20.35 12.53
C SER A 348 -32.71 -20.13 12.55
N VAL A 349 -31.98 -21.07 13.16
CA VAL A 349 -30.51 -21.11 13.15
C VAL A 349 -29.99 -21.97 11.99
N ALA A 350 -30.86 -22.37 11.06
CA ALA A 350 -30.44 -23.17 9.91
C ALA A 350 -29.60 -22.32 8.94
N TYR A 351 -28.51 -22.91 8.44
CA TYR A 351 -27.69 -22.28 7.42
C TYR A 351 -28.51 -22.06 6.12
N ARG A 352 -28.38 -20.88 5.51
CA ARG A 352 -28.97 -20.61 4.19
C ARG A 352 -28.30 -21.50 3.15
N ARG A 353 -29.09 -22.26 2.37
CA ARG A 353 -28.55 -23.10 1.29
C ARG A 353 -28.00 -22.27 0.13
N GLU A 354 -28.60 -21.11 -0.12
CA GLU A 354 -28.20 -20.16 -1.14
C GLU A 354 -27.51 -18.94 -0.52
N PRO A 355 -26.52 -18.33 -1.20
CA PRO A 355 -25.87 -17.11 -0.74
C PRO A 355 -26.88 -15.98 -0.50
N GLY A 356 -26.82 -15.34 0.67
CA GLY A 356 -27.59 -14.14 0.95
C GLY A 356 -27.12 -12.93 0.14
N MET A 357 -27.81 -11.80 0.29
CA MET A 357 -27.48 -10.56 -0.43
C MET A 357 -26.07 -10.06 -0.07
N ALA A 358 -25.66 -10.18 1.18
CA ALA A 358 -24.33 -9.74 1.60
C ALA A 358 -23.24 -10.62 0.96
N SER A 359 -23.40 -11.95 0.97
CA SER A 359 -22.51 -12.86 0.24
C SER A 359 -22.41 -12.53 -1.25
N LYS A 360 -23.53 -12.23 -1.91
CA LYS A 360 -23.54 -11.84 -3.34
C LYS A 360 -22.77 -10.53 -3.55
N TRP A 361 -23.03 -9.51 -2.74
CA TRP A 361 -22.33 -8.24 -2.79
C TRP A 361 -20.81 -8.40 -2.58
N PHE A 362 -20.41 -9.19 -1.58
CA PHE A 362 -19.00 -9.50 -1.33
C PHE A 362 -18.36 -10.29 -2.48
N SER A 363 -19.12 -11.16 -3.18
CA SER A 363 -18.59 -11.89 -4.33
C SER A 363 -18.26 -10.99 -5.53
N GLU A 364 -19.01 -9.88 -5.68
CA GLU A 364 -18.82 -8.92 -6.77
C GLU A 364 -17.76 -7.86 -6.45
N ASN A 365 -17.73 -7.42 -5.18
CA ASN A 365 -16.90 -6.28 -4.73
C ASN A 365 -15.68 -6.69 -3.91
N GLY A 366 -15.61 -7.93 -3.44
CA GLY A 366 -14.56 -8.41 -2.52
C GLY A 366 -13.14 -8.30 -3.08
N TYR A 367 -12.94 -8.48 -4.39
CA TYR A 367 -11.63 -8.24 -5.01
C TYR A 367 -11.16 -6.80 -4.80
N THR A 368 -12.04 -5.83 -5.10
CA THR A 368 -11.71 -4.41 -4.94
C THR A 368 -11.50 -4.08 -3.47
N LEU A 369 -12.38 -4.56 -2.59
CA LEU A 369 -12.30 -4.30 -1.15
C LEU A 369 -10.97 -4.79 -0.57
N VAL A 370 -10.54 -6.01 -0.89
CA VAL A 370 -9.31 -6.61 -0.33
C VAL A 370 -8.06 -5.96 -0.90
N VAL A 371 -8.06 -5.56 -2.17
CA VAL A 371 -6.91 -4.84 -2.77
C VAL A 371 -6.82 -3.42 -2.21
N MET A 372 -7.95 -2.71 -2.08
CA MET A 372 -7.97 -1.37 -1.50
C MET A 372 -7.61 -1.37 -0.01
N SER A 373 -8.06 -2.37 0.75
CA SER A 373 -7.67 -2.50 2.15
C SER A 373 -6.19 -2.79 2.29
N ALA A 374 -5.61 -3.66 1.45
CA ALA A 374 -4.17 -3.89 1.41
C ALA A 374 -3.39 -2.61 1.05
N LEU A 375 -3.88 -1.79 0.12
CA LEU A 375 -3.26 -0.51 -0.25
C LEU A 375 -3.29 0.50 0.90
N ILE A 376 -4.45 0.69 1.53
CA ILE A 376 -4.59 1.62 2.67
C ILE A 376 -3.71 1.15 3.82
N PHE A 377 -3.74 -0.15 4.11
CA PHE A 377 -2.93 -0.74 5.15
C PHE A 377 -1.43 -0.64 4.85
N ALA A 378 -1.02 -0.84 3.59
CA ALA A 378 0.35 -0.69 3.15
C ALA A 378 0.87 0.74 3.38
N LEU A 379 0.06 1.76 3.05
CA LEU A 379 0.40 3.16 3.32
C LEU A 379 0.50 3.40 4.83
N PHE A 380 -0.51 2.94 5.57
CA PHE A 380 -0.60 3.11 7.01
C PHE A 380 0.66 2.64 7.76
N ILE A 381 1.08 1.38 7.55
CA ILE A 381 2.24 0.83 8.26
C ILE A 381 3.54 1.55 7.89
N ARG A 382 3.66 2.00 6.64
CA ARG A 382 4.85 2.73 6.16
C ARG A 382 4.98 4.12 6.76
N THR A 383 3.89 4.70 7.25
CA THR A 383 3.87 6.07 7.77
C THR A 383 3.81 6.13 9.29
N VAL A 384 2.95 5.33 9.94
CA VAL A 384 2.51 5.59 11.33
C VAL A 384 3.66 5.66 12.34
N TRP A 385 4.64 4.76 12.27
CA TRP A 385 5.78 4.72 13.22
C TRP A 385 6.98 5.54 12.78
N ASN A 386 6.95 6.12 11.58
CA ASN A 386 8.12 6.81 11.02
C ASN A 386 7.93 8.34 10.95
N ILE A 387 6.69 8.84 11.04
CA ILE A 387 6.41 10.29 10.96
C ILE A 387 7.05 11.04 12.12
N LEU A 388 6.80 10.63 13.37
CA LEU A 388 7.31 11.32 14.56
C LEU A 388 8.84 11.33 14.63
N PRO A 389 9.55 10.19 14.54
CA PRO A 389 11.01 10.20 14.58
C PRO A 389 11.64 10.95 13.41
N ALA A 390 10.99 11.00 12.23
CA ALA A 390 11.47 11.81 11.11
C ALA A 390 11.27 13.32 11.31
N MET A 391 10.23 13.73 12.05
CA MET A 391 9.90 15.14 12.31
C MET A 391 10.49 15.69 13.62
N ASN A 392 11.08 14.82 14.43
CA ASN A 392 11.65 15.14 15.73
C ASN A 392 12.83 14.21 16.02
N ALA A 393 13.96 14.50 15.37
CA ALA A 393 15.20 13.76 15.51
C ALA A 393 15.63 13.69 16.99
N ASN A 394 16.01 12.50 17.45
CA ASN A 394 16.47 12.34 18.83
C ASN A 394 17.71 13.23 19.09
N GLY A 395 17.70 13.97 20.21
CA GLY A 395 18.80 14.83 20.64
C GLY A 395 18.82 16.26 20.07
N THR A 396 18.25 16.50 18.87
CA THR A 396 18.26 17.83 18.21
C THR A 396 16.87 18.41 17.96
N GLY A 397 15.85 17.57 17.80
CA GLY A 397 14.48 17.99 17.47
C GLY A 397 14.28 18.49 16.03
N LEU A 398 15.27 18.25 15.16
CA LEU A 398 15.22 18.59 13.73
C LEU A 398 14.55 17.48 12.91
N TRP A 399 14.55 17.62 11.59
CA TRP A 399 14.18 16.51 10.70
C TRP A 399 15.29 15.45 10.64
N ASP A 400 14.91 14.18 10.52
CA ASP A 400 15.83 13.05 10.29
C ASP A 400 15.30 12.14 9.18
N MET A 401 16.20 11.36 8.58
CA MET A 401 15.91 10.40 7.52
C MET A 401 16.53 9.05 7.82
N THR A 402 15.91 8.00 7.29
CA THR A 402 16.39 6.62 7.39
C THR A 402 16.99 6.16 6.07
N GLY A 403 17.84 5.12 6.11
CA GLY A 403 18.47 4.58 4.89
C GLY A 403 19.89 5.09 4.65
N GLY A 404 20.51 5.72 5.66
CA GLY A 404 21.90 6.16 5.59
C GLY A 404 22.06 7.50 4.87
N SER A 405 23.13 7.65 4.09
CA SER A 405 23.53 8.93 3.47
C SER A 405 22.84 9.25 2.14
N ASP A 406 22.36 8.24 1.40
CA ASP A 406 21.71 8.44 0.08
C ASP A 406 20.49 9.39 0.15
N PRO A 407 19.56 9.24 1.11
CA PRO A 407 18.42 10.15 1.31
C PRO A 407 18.81 11.63 1.48
N TRP A 408 19.90 11.91 2.21
CA TRP A 408 20.40 13.27 2.42
C TRP A 408 20.93 13.89 1.14
N TYR A 409 21.57 13.08 0.28
CA TYR A 409 21.98 13.54 -1.06
C TYR A 409 20.77 13.83 -1.95
N MET A 410 19.73 13.02 -1.87
CA MET A 410 18.47 13.26 -2.59
C MET A 410 17.82 14.56 -2.13
N LYS A 411 17.81 14.84 -0.83
CA LYS A 411 17.31 16.11 -0.28
C LYS A 411 18.06 17.32 -0.84
N ARG A 412 19.40 17.28 -0.83
CA ARG A 412 20.23 18.33 -1.45
C ARG A 412 19.89 18.55 -2.93
N ALA A 413 19.72 17.47 -3.69
CA ALA A 413 19.34 17.56 -5.10
C ALA A 413 17.94 18.16 -5.29
N VAL A 414 17.00 17.83 -4.41
CA VAL A 414 15.64 18.41 -4.41
C VAL A 414 15.67 19.89 -4.08
N ASP A 415 16.42 20.30 -3.06
CA ASP A 415 16.57 21.72 -2.69
C ASP A 415 17.16 22.53 -3.83
N TYR A 416 18.17 21.99 -4.52
CA TYR A 416 18.74 22.61 -5.71
C TYR A 416 17.67 22.79 -6.80
N VAL A 417 16.87 21.76 -7.09
CA VAL A 417 15.80 21.82 -8.10
C VAL A 417 14.74 22.85 -7.73
N VAL A 418 14.37 22.94 -6.46
CA VAL A 418 13.37 23.91 -5.97
C VAL A 418 13.92 25.34 -6.07
N ALA A 419 15.17 25.57 -5.68
CA ALA A 419 15.78 26.90 -5.68
C ALA A 419 16.14 27.42 -7.09
N HIS A 420 16.62 26.54 -7.98
CA HIS A 420 17.15 26.93 -9.29
C HIS A 420 16.25 26.56 -10.46
N HIS A 421 15.15 25.85 -10.23
CA HIS A 421 14.24 25.32 -11.26
C HIS A 421 14.97 24.55 -12.38
N SER A 422 16.10 23.91 -12.05
CA SER A 422 16.96 23.21 -12.98
C SER A 422 17.44 21.90 -12.37
N HIS A 423 17.74 20.91 -13.21
CA HIS A 423 18.23 19.63 -12.74
C HIS A 423 19.66 19.78 -12.20
N PHE A 424 19.92 19.18 -11.03
CA PHE A 424 21.22 19.24 -10.38
C PHE A 424 22.22 18.30 -11.06
N ILE A 425 23.01 18.81 -12.01
CA ILE A 425 23.93 18.01 -12.84
C ILE A 425 25.36 17.99 -12.29
N ILE A 426 25.88 19.12 -11.82
CA ILE A 426 27.25 19.24 -11.28
C ILE A 426 27.14 19.70 -9.84
N ASP A 427 27.77 18.95 -8.94
CA ASP A 427 27.89 19.27 -7.53
C ASP A 427 29.36 19.60 -7.22
N ALA A 428 29.64 20.87 -6.97
CA ALA A 428 31.00 21.34 -6.67
C ALA A 428 31.53 20.81 -5.32
N ASP A 429 30.63 20.50 -4.39
CA ASP A 429 31.00 20.03 -3.06
C ASP A 429 31.33 18.53 -3.10
N ARG A 430 30.74 17.80 -4.06
CA ARG A 430 31.01 16.39 -4.23
C ARG A 430 32.49 16.17 -4.61
N ALA A 431 33.23 15.38 -3.83
CA ALA A 431 34.66 15.14 -4.05
C ALA A 431 35.50 16.43 -4.10
N TYR A 432 35.20 17.38 -3.21
CA TYR A 432 35.95 18.62 -3.06
C TYR A 432 37.48 18.38 -2.96
N PRO A 433 38.33 19.18 -3.62
CA PRO A 433 38.01 20.39 -4.40
C PRO A 433 37.72 20.13 -5.89
N LEU A 434 37.62 18.87 -6.33
CA LEU A 434 37.48 18.54 -7.76
C LEU A 434 36.06 18.79 -8.28
N GLY A 435 35.06 18.71 -7.41
CA GLY A 435 33.66 18.62 -7.82
C GLY A 435 33.34 17.27 -8.46
N GLY A 436 32.05 17.00 -8.63
CA GLY A 436 31.57 15.76 -9.21
C GLY A 436 30.25 15.92 -9.94
N VAL A 437 30.06 15.08 -10.95
CA VAL A 437 28.76 14.98 -11.62
C VAL A 437 27.76 14.33 -10.68
N ASN A 438 26.55 14.85 -10.54
CA ASN A 438 25.45 14.12 -9.93
C ASN A 438 25.01 13.00 -10.89
N PRO A 439 25.20 11.72 -10.55
CA PRO A 439 24.87 10.63 -11.44
C PRO A 439 23.36 10.29 -11.38
N ARG A 440 22.61 10.83 -10.42
CA ARG A 440 21.24 10.38 -10.12
C ARG A 440 20.27 10.88 -11.21
N PRO A 441 19.50 9.97 -11.83
CA PRO A 441 18.50 10.35 -12.82
C PRO A 441 17.43 11.30 -12.25
N PRO A 442 16.83 12.18 -13.08
CA PRO A 442 16.05 13.32 -12.61
C PRO A 442 14.71 12.97 -11.98
N LEU A 443 13.99 11.97 -12.50
CA LEU A 443 12.54 11.87 -12.31
C LEU A 443 12.14 11.62 -10.85
N PHE A 444 12.97 10.89 -10.09
CA PHE A 444 12.74 10.72 -8.66
C PHE A 444 12.82 12.06 -7.92
N THR A 445 13.96 12.76 -8.00
CA THR A 445 14.15 14.08 -7.34
C THR A 445 13.13 15.12 -7.80
N TRP A 446 12.80 15.18 -9.09
CA TRP A 446 11.77 16.08 -9.61
C TRP A 446 10.38 15.75 -9.08
N SER A 447 10.05 14.47 -8.88
CA SER A 447 8.77 14.09 -8.29
C SER A 447 8.64 14.57 -6.84
N LEU A 448 9.75 14.58 -6.08
CA LEU A 448 9.79 15.12 -4.71
C LEU A 448 9.74 16.66 -4.71
N ALA A 449 10.49 17.31 -5.60
CA ALA A 449 10.49 18.77 -5.73
C ALA A 449 9.11 19.31 -6.11
N LEU A 450 8.47 18.71 -7.12
CA LEU A 450 7.10 19.07 -7.53
C LEU A 450 6.07 18.76 -6.42
N GLY A 451 6.29 17.69 -5.65
CA GLY A 451 5.47 17.40 -4.48
C GLY A 451 5.59 18.48 -3.40
N GLY A 452 6.81 18.93 -3.10
CA GLY A 452 7.06 20.02 -2.15
C GLY A 452 6.44 21.34 -2.59
N LEU A 453 6.62 21.71 -3.88
CA LEU A 453 5.99 22.89 -4.46
C LEU A 453 4.46 22.82 -4.43
N ALA A 454 3.88 21.63 -4.70
CA ALA A 454 2.44 21.43 -4.63
C ALA A 454 1.92 21.55 -3.19
N ILE A 455 2.62 20.97 -2.21
CA ILE A 455 2.25 21.10 -0.79
C ILE A 455 2.31 22.57 -0.37
N HIS A 456 3.40 23.27 -0.68
CA HIS A 456 3.56 24.70 -0.38
C HIS A 456 2.41 25.53 -0.99
N TRP A 457 2.13 25.35 -2.28
CA TRP A 457 1.06 26.08 -2.97
C TRP A 457 -0.33 25.78 -2.39
N ILE A 458 -0.63 24.51 -2.09
CA ILE A 458 -1.97 24.12 -1.60
C ILE A 458 -2.18 24.56 -0.16
N THR A 459 -1.18 24.39 0.70
CA THR A 459 -1.34 24.54 2.16
C THR A 459 -0.88 25.89 2.71
N GLY A 460 -0.03 26.60 1.96
CA GLY A 460 0.59 27.86 2.40
C GLY A 460 1.67 27.70 3.47
N ILE A 461 2.04 26.47 3.86
CA ILE A 461 3.17 26.25 4.79
C ILE A 461 4.48 26.66 4.12
N ASP A 462 5.50 26.94 4.94
CA ASP A 462 6.82 27.33 4.43
C ASP A 462 7.38 26.31 3.42
N LEU A 463 8.01 26.81 2.36
CA LEU A 463 8.47 25.97 1.25
C LEU A 463 9.49 24.92 1.72
N GLU A 464 10.36 25.27 2.67
CA GLU A 464 11.33 24.33 3.21
C GLU A 464 10.64 23.15 3.90
N GLN A 465 9.65 23.45 4.76
CA GLN A 465 8.85 22.43 5.45
C GLN A 465 8.04 21.58 4.47
N ALA A 466 7.44 22.20 3.44
CA ALA A 466 6.71 21.48 2.41
C ALA A 466 7.60 20.49 1.63
N VAL A 467 8.83 20.90 1.33
CA VAL A 467 9.82 20.02 0.69
C VAL A 467 10.18 18.85 1.61
N TRP A 468 10.39 19.08 2.91
CA TRP A 468 10.62 18.00 3.88
C TRP A 468 9.48 16.98 3.92
N PHE A 469 8.22 17.43 3.98
CA PHE A 469 7.06 16.53 3.92
C PHE A 469 7.02 15.71 2.63
N SER A 470 7.35 16.32 1.49
CA SER A 470 7.36 15.61 0.22
C SER A 470 8.47 14.57 0.13
N VAL A 471 9.69 14.96 0.48
CA VAL A 471 10.89 14.10 0.43
C VAL A 471 10.71 12.88 1.34
N SER A 472 10.20 13.09 2.57
CA SER A 472 9.96 12.01 3.51
C SER A 472 8.72 11.18 3.19
N GLY A 473 7.65 11.78 2.63
CA GLY A 473 6.36 11.11 2.45
C GLY A 473 6.16 10.34 1.14
N MET A 474 6.74 10.81 0.03
CA MET A 474 6.53 10.21 -1.30
C MET A 474 7.01 8.75 -1.42
N PRO A 475 8.14 8.32 -0.80
CA PRO A 475 8.55 6.91 -0.80
C PRO A 475 7.46 5.97 -0.24
N ALA A 476 6.77 6.37 0.83
CA ALA A 476 5.66 5.61 1.40
C ALA A 476 4.46 5.49 0.45
N ILE A 477 4.17 6.57 -0.28
CA ILE A 477 3.11 6.59 -1.31
C ILE A 477 3.47 5.64 -2.46
N PHE A 478 4.68 5.74 -3.01
CA PHE A 478 5.13 4.83 -4.06
C PHE A 478 5.14 3.37 -3.59
N GLY A 479 5.60 3.15 -2.35
CA GLY A 479 5.61 1.85 -1.69
C GLY A 479 4.23 1.22 -1.56
N ALA A 480 3.20 2.00 -1.25
CA ALA A 480 1.82 1.53 -1.15
C ALA A 480 1.19 1.27 -2.54
N LEU A 481 1.48 2.13 -3.53
CA LEU A 481 0.91 2.00 -4.89
C LEU A 481 1.33 0.71 -5.60
N ILE A 482 2.44 0.07 -5.22
CA ILE A 482 2.90 -1.20 -5.80
C ILE A 482 1.85 -2.33 -5.68
N VAL A 483 0.97 -2.24 -4.67
CA VAL A 483 -0.10 -3.22 -4.43
C VAL A 483 -0.94 -3.40 -5.69
N LEU A 484 -1.18 -2.32 -6.45
CA LEU A 484 -2.02 -2.32 -7.64
C LEU A 484 -1.44 -3.17 -8.79
N PRO A 485 -0.24 -2.89 -9.35
CA PRO A 485 0.32 -3.69 -10.43
C PRO A 485 0.60 -5.14 -10.03
N VAL A 486 0.99 -5.40 -8.78
CA VAL A 486 1.23 -6.77 -8.28
C VAL A 486 -0.08 -7.57 -8.20
N ALA A 487 -1.11 -7.01 -7.58
CA ALA A 487 -2.43 -7.65 -7.50
C ALA A 487 -3.07 -7.84 -8.88
N ALA A 488 -2.88 -6.87 -9.78
CA ALA A 488 -3.38 -6.95 -11.15
C ALA A 488 -2.67 -8.06 -11.93
N SER A 489 -1.34 -8.17 -11.82
CA SER A 489 -0.53 -9.21 -12.47
C SER A 489 -0.96 -10.61 -12.05
N ALA A 490 -1.03 -10.87 -10.74
CA ALA A 490 -1.47 -12.16 -10.21
C ALA A 490 -2.93 -12.50 -10.56
N ARG A 491 -3.82 -11.48 -10.59
CA ARG A 491 -5.20 -11.65 -11.07
C ARG A 491 -5.25 -12.06 -12.53
N THR A 492 -4.44 -11.45 -13.38
CA THR A 492 -4.43 -11.71 -14.83
C THR A 492 -3.77 -13.03 -15.20
N LEU A 493 -2.80 -13.49 -14.42
CA LEU A 493 -2.10 -14.75 -14.65
C LEU A 493 -2.89 -15.98 -14.18
N HIS A 494 -3.75 -15.82 -13.15
CA HIS A 494 -4.45 -16.97 -12.57
C HIS A 494 -5.90 -16.67 -12.19
N SER A 495 -6.16 -15.92 -11.10
CA SER A 495 -7.53 -15.66 -10.63
C SER A 495 -7.65 -14.44 -9.72
N LYS A 496 -8.87 -13.95 -9.49
CA LYS A 496 -9.16 -12.88 -8.51
C LYS A 496 -8.58 -13.21 -7.12
N LYS A 497 -8.66 -14.48 -6.68
CA LYS A 497 -8.11 -14.93 -5.39
C LYS A 497 -6.59 -14.75 -5.32
N SER A 498 -5.89 -15.08 -6.41
CA SER A 498 -4.44 -14.90 -6.49
C SER A 498 -4.06 -13.41 -6.45
N GLY A 499 -4.83 -12.54 -7.09
CA GLY A 499 -4.63 -11.10 -6.99
C GLY A 499 -4.88 -10.53 -5.58
N MET A 500 -5.93 -10.99 -4.89
CA MET A 500 -6.22 -10.61 -3.50
C MET A 500 -5.10 -11.03 -2.55
N LEU A 501 -4.57 -12.24 -2.71
CA LEU A 501 -3.47 -12.74 -1.89
C LEU A 501 -2.16 -12.02 -2.20
N ALA A 502 -1.84 -11.80 -3.47
CA ALA A 502 -0.64 -11.06 -3.87
C ALA A 502 -0.63 -9.62 -3.32
N ALA A 503 -1.80 -8.97 -3.26
CA ALA A 503 -1.96 -7.64 -2.66
C ALA A 503 -1.50 -7.60 -1.18
N TRP A 504 -1.95 -8.57 -0.39
CA TRP A 504 -1.57 -8.65 1.04
C TRP A 504 -0.14 -9.13 1.24
N LEU A 505 0.36 -10.04 0.40
CA LEU A 505 1.75 -10.47 0.46
C LEU A 505 2.69 -9.28 0.24
N ILE A 506 2.48 -8.46 -0.81
CA ILE A 506 3.36 -7.32 -1.08
C ILE A 506 3.19 -6.16 -0.09
N ALA A 507 1.97 -5.96 0.43
CA ALA A 507 1.71 -4.95 1.45
C ALA A 507 2.56 -5.15 2.71
N LEU A 508 2.79 -6.42 3.08
CA LEU A 508 3.49 -6.87 4.28
C LEU A 508 4.88 -7.48 4.00
N MET A 509 5.38 -7.47 2.77
CA MET A 509 6.64 -8.15 2.47
C MET A 509 7.83 -7.35 3.04
N PRO A 510 8.65 -7.92 3.95
CA PRO A 510 9.63 -7.15 4.73
C PRO A 510 10.65 -6.39 3.88
N SER A 511 11.16 -7.05 2.84
CA SER A 511 12.11 -6.47 1.88
C SER A 511 11.62 -5.22 1.19
N HIS A 512 10.31 -5.09 0.97
CA HIS A 512 9.73 -3.93 0.31
C HIS A 512 9.27 -2.88 1.32
N VAL A 513 8.63 -3.30 2.42
CA VAL A 513 8.22 -2.39 3.49
C VAL A 513 9.43 -1.62 4.04
N GLY A 514 10.52 -2.31 4.37
CA GLY A 514 11.73 -1.68 4.94
C GLY A 514 12.49 -0.73 4.00
N HIS A 515 12.19 -0.74 2.70
CA HIS A 515 12.76 0.17 1.68
C HIS A 515 11.72 1.16 1.13
N SER A 516 10.60 1.35 1.84
CA SER A 516 9.53 2.26 1.40
C SER A 516 8.77 2.91 2.55
N THR A 517 9.42 3.11 3.69
CA THR A 517 8.84 3.84 4.84
C THR A 517 8.93 5.35 4.66
N PHE A 518 8.14 6.08 5.44
CA PHE A 518 8.27 7.53 5.57
C PHE A 518 9.68 7.85 6.10
N GLY A 519 10.34 8.87 5.52
CA GLY A 519 11.71 9.24 5.88
C GLY A 519 12.80 8.42 5.18
N LEU A 520 12.48 7.38 4.41
CA LEU A 520 13.45 6.68 3.56
C LEU A 520 13.42 7.25 2.14
N ALA A 521 14.04 8.42 1.95
CA ALA A 521 13.99 9.18 0.71
C ALA A 521 14.96 8.69 -0.38
N ASP A 522 14.85 7.41 -0.75
CA ASP A 522 15.62 6.81 -1.84
C ASP A 522 14.71 6.32 -2.99
N HIS A 523 15.29 6.11 -4.18
CA HIS A 523 14.55 5.80 -5.40
C HIS A 523 13.92 4.39 -5.40
N ASP A 524 14.21 3.52 -4.43
CA ASP A 524 13.86 2.09 -4.44
C ASP A 524 12.35 1.84 -4.65
N ALA A 525 11.52 2.50 -3.84
CA ALA A 525 10.06 2.38 -3.91
C ALA A 525 9.50 2.87 -5.26
N PHE A 526 10.06 3.97 -5.79
CA PHE A 526 9.70 4.55 -7.08
C PHE A 526 10.06 3.60 -8.24
N VAL A 527 11.27 3.06 -8.20
CA VAL A 527 11.82 2.15 -9.21
C VAL A 527 10.99 0.87 -9.29
N ILE A 528 10.72 0.25 -8.15
CA ILE A 528 10.04 -1.05 -8.14
C ILE A 528 8.56 -0.93 -8.51
N LEU A 529 7.92 0.20 -8.20
CA LEU A 529 6.61 0.55 -8.73
C LEU A 529 6.65 0.60 -10.26
N GLY A 530 7.58 1.37 -10.84
CA GLY A 530 7.73 1.48 -12.30
C GLY A 530 8.00 0.12 -12.98
N ILE A 531 8.91 -0.69 -12.42
CA ILE A 531 9.21 -2.04 -12.91
C ILE A 531 7.98 -2.95 -12.82
N SER A 532 7.24 -2.92 -11.70
CA SER A 532 6.04 -3.75 -11.53
C SER A 532 4.94 -3.39 -12.52
N VAL A 533 4.76 -2.09 -12.80
CA VAL A 533 3.83 -1.61 -13.84
C VAL A 533 4.31 -2.05 -15.24
N ALA A 534 5.61 -1.97 -15.52
CA ALA A 534 6.18 -2.43 -16.79
C ALA A 534 5.94 -3.93 -17.01
N PHE A 535 6.22 -4.76 -16.00
CA PHE A 535 5.95 -6.21 -16.06
C PHE A 535 4.46 -6.52 -16.18
N TYR A 536 3.58 -5.78 -15.51
CA TYR A 536 2.13 -5.93 -15.70
C TYR A 536 1.72 -5.72 -17.16
N PHE A 537 2.15 -4.63 -17.78
CA PHE A 537 1.84 -4.37 -19.19
C PHE A 537 2.53 -5.36 -20.13
N TRP A 538 3.72 -5.83 -19.81
CA TRP A 538 4.40 -6.88 -20.57
C TRP A 538 3.69 -8.23 -20.48
N ILE A 539 3.21 -8.64 -19.30
CA ILE A 539 2.38 -9.83 -19.12
C ILE A 539 1.13 -9.73 -20.01
N ARG A 540 0.44 -8.58 -19.99
CA ARG A 540 -0.73 -8.33 -20.84
C ARG A 540 -0.37 -8.36 -22.33
N THR A 541 0.80 -7.85 -22.70
CA THR A 541 1.33 -7.92 -24.06
C THR A 541 1.48 -9.38 -24.48
N VAL A 542 2.18 -10.20 -23.69
CA VAL A 542 2.41 -11.62 -23.96
C VAL A 542 1.11 -12.42 -24.06
N GLN A 543 0.11 -12.13 -23.22
CA GLN A 543 -1.21 -12.75 -23.28
C GLN A 543 -2.03 -12.36 -24.52
N SER A 544 -1.74 -11.20 -25.12
CA SER A 544 -2.41 -10.73 -26.35
C SER A 544 -1.76 -11.22 -27.65
N LEU A 545 -0.60 -11.88 -27.56
CA LEU A 545 0.12 -12.35 -28.74
C LEU A 545 -0.61 -13.51 -29.42
N ASP A 546 -0.68 -13.44 -30.74
CA ASP A 546 -1.15 -14.52 -31.59
C ASP A 546 0.00 -15.38 -32.13
N ASP A 547 -0.30 -16.57 -32.64
CA ASP A 547 0.61 -17.44 -33.38
C ASP A 547 0.47 -17.26 -34.92
N ARG A 548 -0.52 -16.49 -35.39
CA ARG A 548 -0.72 -16.21 -36.82
C ARG A 548 0.43 -15.42 -37.44
N LYS A 549 0.72 -15.71 -38.73
CA LYS A 549 1.69 -14.94 -39.52
C LYS A 549 1.24 -13.49 -39.63
N LEU A 550 2.12 -12.56 -39.25
CA LEU A 550 1.82 -11.12 -39.28
C LEU A 550 1.78 -10.56 -40.71
N ILE A 551 2.77 -10.97 -41.51
CA ILE A 551 2.95 -10.69 -42.93
C ILE A 551 3.34 -11.98 -43.65
N ASP A 552 3.09 -12.09 -44.95
CA ASP A 552 3.40 -13.29 -45.74
C ASP A 552 4.84 -13.32 -46.28
N GLU A 553 5.42 -12.13 -46.53
CA GLU A 553 6.80 -11.97 -47.01
C GLU A 553 7.82 -12.44 -45.95
N ALA A 554 8.88 -13.12 -46.40
CA ALA A 554 10.08 -13.40 -45.60
C ALA A 554 11.33 -13.20 -46.46
N GLY A 555 12.40 -12.66 -45.85
CA GLY A 555 13.65 -12.39 -46.54
C GLY A 555 14.63 -11.59 -45.70
N PHE A 556 15.90 -11.54 -46.14
CA PHE A 556 16.98 -10.85 -45.42
C PHE A 556 16.89 -9.31 -45.48
N SER A 557 15.97 -8.71 -46.23
CA SER A 557 15.90 -7.25 -46.33
C SER A 557 15.58 -6.61 -44.98
N PRO A 558 16.34 -5.60 -44.51
CA PRO A 558 16.01 -4.83 -43.31
C PRO A 558 14.63 -4.15 -43.38
N SER A 559 14.14 -3.86 -44.59
CA SER A 559 12.79 -3.29 -44.80
C SER A 559 11.67 -4.21 -44.30
N LEU A 560 11.94 -5.51 -44.12
CA LEU A 560 10.97 -6.48 -43.61
C LEU A 560 10.44 -6.09 -42.24
N LEU A 561 11.32 -5.68 -41.33
CA LEU A 561 10.91 -5.33 -39.97
C LEU A 561 10.14 -4.02 -39.91
N LEU A 562 10.45 -3.06 -40.78
CA LEU A 562 9.67 -1.81 -40.88
C LEU A 562 8.25 -2.10 -41.38
N LYS A 563 8.11 -2.95 -42.41
CA LYS A 563 6.80 -3.42 -42.88
C LYS A 563 6.05 -4.19 -41.78
N ALA A 564 6.74 -5.09 -41.08
CA ALA A 564 6.16 -5.86 -39.97
C ALA A 564 5.72 -4.96 -38.82
N TYR A 565 6.48 -3.91 -38.50
CA TYR A 565 6.16 -2.94 -37.45
C TYR A 565 4.88 -2.17 -37.79
N SER A 566 4.76 -1.65 -39.03
CA SER A 566 3.53 -1.02 -39.51
C SER A 566 2.34 -1.99 -39.43
N ALA A 567 2.52 -3.21 -39.94
CA ALA A 567 1.47 -4.23 -39.90
C ALA A 567 1.05 -4.62 -38.48
N ALA A 568 1.97 -4.58 -37.49
CA ALA A 568 1.66 -4.84 -36.09
C ALA A 568 0.73 -3.77 -35.50
N TRP A 569 0.94 -2.49 -35.84
CA TRP A 569 0.06 -1.39 -35.42
C TRP A 569 -1.32 -1.47 -36.07
N ASP A 570 -1.37 -1.85 -37.34
CA ASP A 570 -2.63 -1.96 -38.09
C ASP A 570 -3.48 -3.15 -37.62
N LYS A 571 -2.87 -4.34 -37.48
CA LYS A 571 -3.58 -5.59 -37.19
C LYS A 571 -3.69 -5.91 -35.70
N HIS A 572 -2.74 -5.46 -34.88
CA HIS A 572 -2.61 -5.83 -33.46
C HIS A 572 -2.38 -4.61 -32.55
N LYS A 573 -3.16 -3.53 -32.78
CA LYS A 573 -3.05 -2.26 -32.02
C LYS A 573 -3.03 -2.45 -30.50
N GLN A 574 -3.85 -3.35 -29.96
CA GLN A 574 -3.87 -3.60 -28.51
C GLN A 574 -2.52 -4.10 -27.98
N THR A 575 -1.89 -5.06 -28.66
CA THR A 575 -0.57 -5.59 -28.29
C THR A 575 0.50 -4.50 -28.35
N MET A 576 0.47 -3.66 -29.40
CA MET A 576 1.44 -2.58 -29.57
C MET A 576 1.27 -1.48 -28.51
N VAL A 577 0.03 -1.10 -28.18
CA VAL A 577 -0.25 -0.15 -27.08
C VAL A 577 0.25 -0.70 -25.74
N LEU A 578 -0.05 -1.96 -25.42
CA LEU A 578 0.41 -2.59 -24.18
C LEU A 578 1.95 -2.64 -24.11
N SER A 579 2.62 -2.99 -25.21
CA SER A 579 4.09 -2.98 -25.27
C SER A 579 4.68 -1.57 -25.13
N SER A 580 3.98 -0.55 -25.64
CA SER A 580 4.37 0.85 -25.48
C SER A 580 4.23 1.30 -24.03
N MET A 581 3.13 0.93 -23.36
CA MET A 581 2.96 1.21 -21.93
C MET A 581 4.08 0.55 -21.09
N ALA A 582 4.46 -0.68 -21.41
CA ALA A 582 5.61 -1.34 -20.78
C ALA A 582 6.93 -0.57 -21.04
N GLY A 583 7.16 -0.11 -22.27
CA GLY A 583 8.34 0.67 -22.64
C GLY A 583 8.44 2.02 -21.93
N VAL A 584 7.31 2.74 -21.82
CA VAL A 584 7.21 4.00 -21.05
C VAL A 584 7.47 3.74 -19.57
N SER A 585 6.90 2.68 -18.98
CA SER A 585 7.15 2.36 -17.57
C SER A 585 8.61 2.01 -17.30
N PHE A 586 9.28 1.25 -18.17
CA PHE A 586 10.73 1.04 -18.07
C PHE A 586 11.54 2.33 -18.26
N ALA A 587 11.10 3.25 -19.15
CA ALA A 587 11.72 4.56 -19.30
C ALA A 587 11.59 5.41 -18.03
N THR A 588 10.42 5.40 -17.39
CA THR A 588 10.19 6.04 -16.09
C THR A 588 11.18 5.52 -15.04
N THR A 589 11.37 4.19 -14.97
CA THR A 589 12.37 3.60 -14.09
C THR A 589 13.79 4.05 -14.43
N ALA A 590 14.15 4.06 -15.72
CA ALA A 590 15.46 4.50 -16.18
C ALA A 590 15.76 5.97 -15.87
N LEU A 591 14.73 6.82 -15.88
CA LEU A 591 14.83 8.22 -15.47
C LEU A 591 14.78 8.41 -13.96
N GLY A 592 14.59 7.35 -13.16
CA GLY A 592 14.69 7.35 -11.70
C GLY A 592 15.93 6.62 -11.16
N TRP A 593 16.46 5.62 -11.86
CA TRP A 593 17.58 4.79 -11.40
C TRP A 593 18.39 4.21 -12.56
N LYS A 594 19.73 4.28 -12.45
CA LYS A 594 20.65 3.76 -13.47
C LYS A 594 20.57 2.24 -13.66
N GLY A 595 20.26 1.48 -12.61
CA GLY A 595 20.18 0.02 -12.68
C GLY A 595 18.90 -0.52 -13.36
N PHE A 596 18.07 0.34 -13.96
CA PHE A 596 16.80 -0.03 -14.60
C PHE A 596 16.91 -1.19 -15.59
N VAL A 597 18.09 -1.35 -16.20
CA VAL A 597 18.49 -2.43 -17.13
C VAL A 597 18.12 -3.81 -16.60
N TYR A 598 18.04 -3.99 -15.27
CA TYR A 598 17.48 -5.17 -14.61
C TYR A 598 16.18 -5.68 -15.25
N GLY A 599 15.19 -4.80 -15.43
CA GLY A 599 13.86 -5.17 -15.93
C GLY A 599 13.88 -5.59 -17.41
N PRO A 600 14.34 -4.71 -18.33
CA PRO A 600 14.53 -5.06 -19.73
C PRO A 600 15.44 -6.27 -19.94
N GLY A 601 16.48 -6.45 -19.12
CA GLY A 601 17.38 -7.60 -19.17
C GLY A 601 16.67 -8.93 -18.91
N ILE A 602 15.81 -8.99 -17.89
CA ILE A 602 14.95 -10.16 -17.63
C ILE A 602 14.04 -10.44 -18.82
N VAL A 603 13.37 -9.41 -19.35
CA VAL A 603 12.47 -9.55 -20.50
C VAL A 603 13.23 -10.05 -21.72
N PHE A 604 14.43 -9.53 -21.96
CA PHE A 604 15.32 -9.94 -23.06
C PHE A 604 15.72 -11.41 -22.96
N LEU A 605 16.16 -11.88 -21.79
CA LEU A 605 16.56 -13.28 -21.61
C LEU A 605 15.39 -14.23 -21.88
N ILE A 606 14.20 -13.89 -21.38
CA ILE A 606 12.98 -14.67 -21.60
C ILE A 606 12.55 -14.60 -23.07
N PHE A 607 12.64 -13.44 -23.70
CA PHE A 607 12.39 -13.26 -25.13
C PHE A 607 13.31 -14.15 -25.97
N ALA A 608 14.62 -14.14 -25.70
CA ALA A 608 15.59 -14.97 -26.41
C ALA A 608 15.25 -16.47 -26.26
N MET A 609 14.91 -16.91 -25.05
CA MET A 609 14.44 -18.27 -24.79
C MET A 609 13.16 -18.58 -25.58
N GLN A 610 12.18 -17.67 -25.61
CA GLN A 610 10.92 -17.86 -26.33
C GLN A 610 11.13 -17.92 -27.85
N ILE A 611 12.05 -17.12 -28.41
CA ILE A 611 12.45 -17.16 -29.82
C ILE A 611 13.04 -18.53 -30.16
N LEU A 612 13.97 -19.04 -29.34
CA LEU A 612 14.55 -20.37 -29.50
C LEU A 612 13.48 -21.47 -29.51
N LEU A 613 12.55 -21.43 -28.55
CA LEU A 613 11.45 -22.40 -28.46
C LEU A 613 10.51 -22.31 -29.66
N ASN A 614 10.19 -21.10 -30.12
CA ASN A 614 9.37 -20.90 -31.31
C ASN A 614 10.04 -21.45 -32.56
N MET A 615 11.38 -21.30 -32.69
CA MET A 615 12.13 -21.90 -33.80
C MET A 615 12.05 -23.42 -33.79
N PHE A 616 12.25 -24.08 -32.65
CA PHE A 616 12.11 -25.54 -32.53
C PHE A 616 10.69 -26.02 -32.86
N ARG A 617 9.70 -25.20 -32.53
CA ARG A 617 8.27 -25.48 -32.77
C ARG A 617 7.76 -25.00 -34.12
N ARG A 618 8.60 -24.38 -34.95
CA ARG A 618 8.23 -23.74 -36.22
C ARG A 618 7.06 -22.75 -36.10
N LYS A 619 7.05 -21.96 -35.02
CA LYS A 619 6.07 -20.89 -34.79
C LYS A 619 6.63 -19.55 -35.21
N ASP A 620 5.77 -18.70 -35.79
CA ASP A 620 6.16 -17.33 -36.13
C ASP A 620 6.37 -16.51 -34.85
N SER A 621 7.47 -15.76 -34.82
CA SER A 621 7.83 -14.88 -33.71
C SER A 621 7.84 -13.41 -34.10
N MET A 622 7.34 -13.06 -35.29
CA MET A 622 7.36 -11.70 -35.80
C MET A 622 6.59 -10.74 -34.88
N LEU A 623 5.37 -11.07 -34.45
CA LEU A 623 4.59 -10.18 -33.57
C LEU A 623 5.24 -10.01 -32.19
N LEU A 624 5.78 -11.09 -31.60
CA LEU A 624 6.54 -11.04 -30.35
C LEU A 624 7.77 -10.13 -30.50
N THR A 625 8.47 -10.25 -31.63
CA THR A 625 9.62 -9.41 -31.96
C THR A 625 9.22 -7.95 -32.10
N MET A 626 8.14 -7.63 -32.82
CA MET A 626 7.68 -6.24 -32.97
C MET A 626 7.29 -5.62 -31.64
N ALA A 627 6.60 -6.37 -30.77
CA ALA A 627 6.25 -5.90 -29.44
C ALA A 627 7.50 -5.70 -28.55
N ALA A 628 8.45 -6.63 -28.57
CA ALA A 628 9.70 -6.51 -27.80
C ALA A 628 10.56 -5.34 -28.28
N VAL A 629 10.76 -5.22 -29.60
CA VAL A 629 11.50 -4.09 -30.21
C VAL A 629 10.81 -2.77 -29.88
N ASN A 630 9.49 -2.68 -30.02
CA ASN A 630 8.75 -1.46 -29.67
C ASN A 630 8.97 -1.05 -28.22
N MET A 631 8.88 -2.00 -27.28
CA MET A 631 9.13 -1.77 -25.86
C MET A 631 10.58 -1.29 -25.62
N MET A 632 11.57 -2.03 -26.12
CA MET A 632 13.00 -1.72 -25.88
C MET A 632 13.42 -0.38 -26.49
N PHE A 633 12.98 -0.08 -27.72
CA PHE A 633 13.31 1.18 -28.38
C PHE A 633 12.60 2.37 -27.74
N LEU A 634 11.36 2.20 -27.28
CA LEU A 634 10.66 3.28 -26.58
C LEU A 634 11.35 3.60 -25.24
N THR A 635 11.78 2.57 -24.50
CA THR A 635 12.62 2.74 -23.30
C THR A 635 13.91 3.48 -23.61
N LEU A 636 14.59 3.10 -24.69
CA LEU A 636 15.85 3.72 -25.12
C LEU A 636 15.65 5.20 -25.54
N ILE A 637 14.68 5.48 -26.40
CA ILE A 637 14.47 6.82 -26.97
C ILE A 637 14.09 7.83 -25.88
N LEU A 638 13.21 7.44 -24.96
CA LEU A 638 12.75 8.34 -23.89
C LEU A 638 13.83 8.64 -22.84
N THR A 639 14.91 7.86 -22.80
CA THR A 639 16.00 8.03 -21.83
C THR A 639 17.20 8.80 -22.39
N ILE A 640 17.40 8.78 -23.72
CA ILE A 640 18.50 9.48 -24.40
C ILE A 640 18.63 10.96 -24.00
N PRO A 641 17.56 11.78 -23.87
CA PRO A 641 17.72 13.20 -23.55
C PRO A 641 18.50 13.47 -22.26
N VAL A 642 18.39 12.57 -21.27
CA VAL A 642 19.13 12.68 -20.01
C VAL A 642 20.51 12.03 -20.16
N TYR A 643 20.56 10.75 -20.54
CA TYR A 643 21.81 9.99 -20.58
C TYR A 643 22.80 10.50 -21.65
N GLY A 644 22.30 11.18 -22.68
CA GLY A 644 23.07 11.83 -23.74
C GLY A 644 23.55 13.24 -23.38
N HIS A 645 23.26 13.76 -22.18
CA HIS A 645 23.74 15.07 -21.77
C HIS A 645 25.28 15.08 -21.67
N ASN A 646 25.92 16.04 -22.34
CA ASN A 646 27.38 16.06 -22.52
C ASN A 646 28.16 16.01 -21.20
N GLN A 647 27.65 16.66 -20.14
CA GLN A 647 28.31 16.69 -18.83
C GLN A 647 28.18 15.38 -18.04
N LEU A 648 27.20 14.52 -18.37
CA LEU A 648 26.98 13.27 -17.64
C LEU A 648 27.88 12.14 -18.14
N HIS A 649 28.29 12.17 -19.41
CA HIS A 649 29.07 11.12 -20.06
C HIS A 649 28.47 9.69 -19.98
N LEU A 650 27.16 9.56 -19.70
CA LEU A 650 26.50 8.27 -19.45
C LEU A 650 26.07 7.49 -20.69
N LEU A 651 26.11 8.10 -21.88
CA LEU A 651 25.57 7.50 -23.10
C LEU A 651 26.28 6.18 -23.48
N PHE A 652 27.61 6.18 -23.42
CA PHE A 652 28.46 5.03 -23.76
C PHE A 652 29.18 4.46 -22.54
N GLU A 653 28.71 4.78 -21.34
CA GLU A 653 29.28 4.28 -20.10
C GLU A 653 28.66 2.93 -19.71
N ALA A 654 29.49 2.03 -19.16
CA ALA A 654 29.06 0.72 -18.67
C ALA A 654 27.97 0.80 -17.59
N SER A 655 28.05 1.83 -16.74
CA SER A 655 27.06 2.11 -15.68
C SER A 655 25.83 2.89 -16.19
N GLY A 656 25.86 3.38 -17.44
CA GLY A 656 24.87 4.25 -18.05
C GLY A 656 23.98 3.54 -19.07
N LEU A 657 23.82 4.12 -20.27
CA LEU A 657 22.86 3.62 -21.28
C LEU A 657 23.42 2.49 -22.15
N GLN A 658 24.72 2.22 -22.09
CA GLN A 658 25.39 1.24 -22.94
C GLN A 658 24.82 -0.18 -22.85
N PRO A 659 24.48 -0.74 -21.67
CA PRO A 659 23.81 -2.04 -21.59
C PRO A 659 22.47 -2.08 -22.34
N MET A 660 21.74 -0.96 -22.37
CA MET A 660 20.46 -0.87 -23.07
C MET A 660 20.64 -0.89 -24.59
N PHE A 661 21.72 -0.31 -25.13
CA PHE A 661 22.05 -0.46 -26.55
C PHE A 661 22.28 -1.92 -26.92
N TYR A 662 22.95 -2.69 -26.06
CA TYR A 662 23.11 -4.12 -26.28
C TYR A 662 21.79 -4.87 -26.20
N ILE A 663 20.99 -4.63 -25.17
CA ILE A 663 19.69 -5.30 -25.01
C ILE A 663 18.79 -4.99 -26.21
N ALA A 664 18.62 -3.73 -26.58
CA ALA A 664 17.79 -3.32 -27.71
C ALA A 664 18.34 -3.84 -29.05
N GLY A 665 19.66 -3.70 -29.26
CA GLY A 665 20.34 -4.12 -30.49
C GLY A 665 20.33 -5.63 -30.69
N ILE A 666 20.60 -6.42 -29.65
CA ILE A 666 20.55 -7.88 -29.70
C ILE A 666 19.09 -8.37 -29.80
N THR A 667 18.14 -7.73 -29.10
CA THR A 667 16.70 -8.04 -29.28
C THR A 667 16.28 -7.85 -30.73
N PHE A 668 16.68 -6.73 -31.35
CA PHE A 668 16.42 -6.44 -32.76
C PHE A 668 17.11 -7.46 -33.66
N GLY A 669 18.40 -7.75 -33.43
CA GLY A 669 19.18 -8.69 -34.24
C GLY A 669 18.63 -10.12 -34.17
N LEU A 670 18.40 -10.66 -32.97
CA LEU A 670 17.80 -11.99 -32.77
C LEU A 670 16.39 -12.08 -33.35
N GLY A 671 15.59 -11.03 -33.15
CA GLY A 671 14.25 -10.95 -33.70
C GLY A 671 14.24 -10.88 -35.22
N TRP A 672 15.17 -10.14 -35.80
CA TRP A 672 15.38 -10.05 -37.24
C TRP A 672 15.77 -11.40 -37.82
N THR A 673 16.77 -12.09 -37.26
CA THR A 673 17.21 -13.40 -37.78
C THR A 673 16.10 -14.44 -37.68
N ALA A 674 15.41 -14.50 -36.53
CA ALA A 674 14.30 -15.42 -36.32
C ALA A 674 13.14 -15.15 -37.30
N SER A 675 12.89 -13.89 -37.63
CA SER A 675 11.77 -13.50 -38.50
C SER A 675 12.11 -13.57 -39.99
N ALA A 676 13.31 -13.12 -40.39
CA ALA A 676 13.78 -13.11 -41.77
C ALA A 676 13.97 -14.52 -42.34
N PHE A 677 14.41 -15.45 -41.50
CA PHE A 677 14.63 -16.85 -41.88
C PHE A 677 13.55 -17.80 -41.35
N ARG A 678 12.39 -17.28 -40.93
CA ARG A 678 11.30 -18.09 -40.31
C ARG A 678 10.81 -19.26 -41.18
N ASP A 679 10.88 -19.13 -42.50
CA ASP A 679 10.43 -20.15 -43.46
C ASP A 679 11.57 -21.12 -43.86
N LYS A 680 12.77 -20.98 -43.27
CA LYS A 680 13.93 -21.87 -43.46
C LYS A 680 14.02 -22.91 -42.33
N PRO A 681 14.76 -24.02 -42.52
CA PRO A 681 14.98 -25.00 -41.46
C PRO A 681 15.58 -24.35 -40.21
N TRP A 682 15.07 -24.67 -39.02
CA TRP A 682 15.47 -24.04 -37.76
C TRP A 682 16.99 -24.13 -37.49
N LEU A 683 17.67 -25.19 -37.94
CA LEU A 683 19.13 -25.33 -37.84
C LEU A 683 19.88 -24.24 -38.63
N LEU A 684 19.35 -23.84 -39.79
CA LEU A 684 19.93 -22.76 -40.59
C LEU A 684 19.73 -21.42 -39.90
N VAL A 685 18.54 -21.19 -39.31
CA VAL A 685 18.25 -19.97 -38.55
C VAL A 685 19.18 -19.85 -37.34
N LEU A 686 19.36 -20.95 -36.59
CA LEU A 686 20.30 -21.01 -35.48
C LEU A 686 21.75 -20.83 -35.92
N GLY A 687 22.17 -21.50 -37.00
CA GLY A 687 23.51 -21.36 -37.55
C GLY A 687 23.79 -19.91 -37.98
N THR A 688 22.84 -19.27 -38.64
CA THR A 688 22.93 -17.85 -39.03
C THR A 688 23.00 -16.95 -37.81
N THR A 689 22.16 -17.20 -36.80
CA THR A 689 22.16 -16.45 -35.54
C THR A 689 23.47 -16.63 -34.78
N ALA A 690 24.03 -17.84 -34.75
CA ALA A 690 25.30 -18.14 -34.10
C ALA A 690 26.48 -17.49 -34.84
N VAL A 691 26.51 -17.52 -36.17
CA VAL A 691 27.55 -16.85 -36.98
C VAL A 691 27.49 -15.34 -36.79
N LEU A 692 26.30 -14.73 -36.84
CA LEU A 692 26.13 -13.29 -36.61
C LEU A 692 26.51 -12.91 -35.18
N GLY A 693 26.10 -13.71 -34.19
CA GLY A 693 26.47 -13.52 -32.79
C GLY A 693 27.99 -13.64 -32.56
N ALA A 694 28.63 -14.66 -33.12
CA ALA A 694 30.07 -14.85 -33.04
C ALA A 694 30.85 -13.73 -33.74
N THR A 695 30.36 -13.26 -34.89
CA THR A 695 30.94 -12.10 -35.59
C THR A 695 30.83 -10.84 -34.74
N PHE A 696 29.65 -10.58 -34.16
CA PHE A 696 29.44 -9.45 -33.27
C PHE A 696 30.36 -9.49 -32.04
N VAL A 697 30.40 -10.61 -31.32
CA VAL A 697 31.28 -10.80 -30.16
C VAL A 697 32.76 -10.70 -30.55
N GLY A 698 33.14 -11.24 -31.71
CA GLY A 698 34.50 -11.13 -32.25
C GLY A 698 34.92 -9.69 -32.55
N ILE A 699 34.00 -8.87 -33.09
CA ILE A 699 34.23 -7.42 -33.26
C ILE A 699 34.44 -6.76 -31.91
N LEU A 700 33.59 -7.02 -30.91
CA LEU A 700 33.75 -6.42 -29.57
C LEU A 700 35.08 -6.83 -28.92
N ALA A 701 35.47 -8.11 -29.04
CA ALA A 701 36.75 -8.61 -28.55
C ALA A 701 37.93 -7.93 -29.25
N PHE A 702 37.85 -7.70 -30.56
CA PHE A 702 38.89 -7.00 -31.31
C PHE A 702 38.98 -5.52 -30.92
N LEU A 703 37.84 -4.85 -30.72
CA LEU A 703 37.81 -3.45 -30.25
C LEU A 703 38.40 -3.30 -28.84
N GLN A 704 38.14 -4.26 -27.95
CA GLN A 704 38.68 -4.30 -26.59
C GLN A 704 40.16 -4.68 -26.58
N PHE A 705 40.46 -5.93 -26.95
CA PHE A 705 41.78 -6.53 -26.74
C PHE A 705 42.77 -6.21 -27.87
N GLY A 706 42.27 -5.95 -29.08
CA GLY A 706 43.10 -5.63 -30.24
C GLY A 706 43.42 -4.14 -30.35
N LEU A 707 42.42 -3.28 -30.13
CA LEU A 707 42.56 -1.83 -30.34
C LEU A 707 42.58 -1.00 -29.03
N ASN A 708 42.18 -1.55 -27.87
CA ASN A 708 42.06 -0.83 -26.60
C ASN A 708 41.22 0.47 -26.70
N VAL A 709 40.25 0.53 -27.62
CA VAL A 709 39.39 1.72 -27.84
C VAL A 709 38.01 1.60 -27.20
N TYR A 710 37.68 0.44 -26.60
CA TYR A 710 36.33 0.13 -26.16
C TYR A 710 36.33 -0.82 -24.97
N ASN A 711 35.47 -0.57 -23.97
CA ASN A 711 35.33 -1.37 -22.74
C ASN A 711 34.08 -2.27 -22.69
N GLY A 712 33.36 -2.41 -23.80
CA GLY A 712 32.06 -3.09 -23.77
C GLY A 712 32.10 -4.62 -23.71
N TRP A 713 33.30 -5.24 -23.70
CA TRP A 713 33.46 -6.65 -23.36
C TRP A 713 33.09 -6.91 -21.89
N ASP A 714 33.56 -6.07 -20.97
CA ASP A 714 33.32 -6.20 -19.53
C ASP A 714 31.83 -6.11 -19.20
N ILE A 715 31.06 -5.34 -19.97
CA ILE A 715 29.60 -5.23 -19.76
C ILE A 715 28.89 -6.56 -20.03
N LEU A 716 29.24 -7.24 -21.12
CA LEU A 716 28.58 -8.48 -21.54
C LEU A 716 28.97 -9.68 -20.67
N PHE A 717 30.21 -9.70 -20.16
CA PHE A 717 30.76 -10.88 -19.48
C PHE A 717 31.00 -10.70 -17.98
N THR A 718 31.19 -9.46 -17.49
CA THR A 718 31.37 -9.15 -16.06
C THR A 718 30.23 -8.32 -15.47
N GLY A 719 29.23 -7.96 -16.29
CA GLY A 719 28.08 -7.15 -15.88
C GLY A 719 28.46 -5.72 -15.53
N GLY A 720 29.51 -5.17 -16.16
CA GLY A 720 30.00 -3.83 -15.83
C GLY A 720 30.61 -3.78 -14.43
N TYR A 721 31.39 -4.79 -14.06
CA TYR A 721 32.03 -4.99 -12.75
C TYR A 721 31.13 -5.46 -11.60
N TYR A 722 29.81 -5.60 -11.79
CA TYR A 722 28.92 -6.17 -10.76
C TYR A 722 29.23 -7.64 -10.42
N PHE A 723 29.75 -8.42 -11.38
CA PHE A 723 30.11 -9.84 -11.16
C PHE A 723 31.63 -10.06 -11.02
N SER A 724 32.43 -8.99 -11.10
CA SER A 724 33.86 -9.03 -10.84
C SER A 724 34.20 -8.05 -9.71
N ALA A 725 34.19 -8.54 -8.48
CA ALA A 725 34.42 -7.73 -7.29
C ALA A 725 35.80 -7.05 -7.34
N ASN A 726 35.81 -5.71 -7.38
CA ASN A 726 37.00 -4.94 -7.08
C ASN A 726 37.09 -4.69 -5.56
N LYS A 727 38.24 -4.25 -5.04
CA LYS A 727 38.45 -4.07 -3.59
C LYS A 727 37.45 -3.10 -2.95
N ILE A 728 36.99 -2.09 -3.68
CA ILE A 728 36.03 -1.07 -3.21
C ILE A 728 34.61 -1.64 -3.16
N PHE A 729 34.20 -2.41 -4.17
CA PHE A 729 32.91 -3.10 -4.19
C PHE A 729 32.81 -4.13 -3.06
N GLY A 730 33.94 -4.73 -2.69
CA GLY A 730 34.05 -5.63 -1.53
C GLY A 730 33.78 -4.99 -0.17
N THR A 731 33.88 -3.67 -0.02
CA THR A 731 33.61 -2.98 1.26
C THR A 731 32.15 -2.57 1.43
N ILE A 732 31.33 -2.67 0.38
CA ILE A 732 29.90 -2.29 0.43
C ILE A 732 29.10 -3.50 0.94
N ALA A 733 28.44 -3.34 2.10
CA ALA A 733 27.68 -4.41 2.74
C ALA A 733 26.56 -4.97 1.85
N GLU A 734 25.82 -4.10 1.15
CA GLU A 734 24.70 -4.49 0.28
C GLU A 734 25.13 -5.21 -1.01
N ALA A 735 26.39 -5.03 -1.42
CA ALA A 735 26.97 -5.67 -2.60
C ALA A 735 27.34 -7.14 -2.34
N GLN A 736 27.43 -7.53 -1.07
CA GLN A 736 27.76 -8.90 -0.68
C GLN A 736 26.54 -9.81 -0.76
N ALA A 737 26.80 -11.12 -0.90
CA ALA A 737 25.75 -12.12 -0.80
C ALA A 737 25.10 -12.02 0.60
N PRO A 738 23.77 -11.89 0.67
CA PRO A 738 23.08 -11.71 1.94
C PRO A 738 23.11 -13.00 2.75
N ASP A 739 22.99 -12.87 4.07
CA ASP A 739 22.77 -14.03 4.92
C ASP A 739 21.52 -14.80 4.46
N ARG A 740 21.59 -16.13 4.53
CA ARG A 740 20.53 -16.99 4.01
C ARG A 740 19.26 -16.84 4.84
N ALA A 741 19.36 -16.63 6.15
CA ALA A 741 18.18 -16.38 6.97
C ALA A 741 17.51 -15.05 6.57
N THR A 742 18.30 -13.98 6.38
CA THR A 742 17.78 -12.68 5.91
C THR A 742 17.09 -12.80 4.56
N LEU A 743 17.68 -13.53 3.61
CA LEU A 743 17.08 -13.73 2.28
C LEU A 743 15.72 -14.42 2.35
N PHE A 744 15.59 -15.52 3.12
CA PHE A 744 14.32 -16.23 3.25
C PHE A 744 13.28 -15.45 4.05
N ALA A 745 13.70 -14.77 5.12
CA ALA A 745 12.82 -13.96 5.96
C ALA A 745 12.29 -12.72 5.20
N SER A 746 13.10 -12.15 4.29
CA SER A 746 12.77 -10.97 3.47
C SER A 746 11.54 -11.13 2.57
N TYR A 747 11.19 -12.36 2.18
CA TYR A 747 9.99 -12.68 1.39
C TYR A 747 8.93 -13.46 2.17
N GLY A 748 9.25 -13.94 3.36
CA GLY A 748 8.54 -15.02 4.04
C GLY A 748 9.01 -16.41 3.55
N PRO A 749 9.58 -17.26 4.41
CA PRO A 749 10.27 -18.48 3.97
C PRO A 749 9.39 -19.43 3.13
N ILE A 750 8.13 -19.61 3.54
CA ILE A 750 7.19 -20.48 2.82
C ILE A 750 6.79 -19.86 1.49
N VAL A 751 6.57 -18.55 1.43
CA VAL A 751 6.19 -17.86 0.19
C VAL A 751 7.32 -17.91 -0.82
N MET A 752 8.57 -17.75 -0.38
CA MET A 752 9.75 -17.95 -1.24
C MET A 752 9.78 -19.37 -1.83
N LEU A 753 9.63 -20.40 -1.00
CA LEU A 753 9.63 -21.80 -1.46
C LEU A 753 8.50 -22.08 -2.45
N LEU A 754 7.30 -21.58 -2.16
CA LEU A 754 6.14 -21.70 -3.04
C LEU A 754 6.33 -20.95 -4.37
N GLY A 755 6.90 -19.74 -4.32
CA GLY A 755 7.18 -18.92 -5.49
C GLY A 755 8.21 -19.55 -6.41
N VAL A 756 9.34 -20.00 -5.86
CA VAL A 756 10.39 -20.71 -6.62
C VAL A 756 9.89 -22.05 -7.15
N GLY A 757 9.15 -22.82 -6.35
CA GLY A 757 8.53 -24.07 -6.80
C GLY A 757 7.55 -23.86 -7.96
N PHE A 758 6.74 -22.80 -7.89
CA PHE A 758 5.87 -22.39 -8.99
C PHE A 758 6.67 -21.94 -10.21
N ALA A 759 7.81 -21.28 -10.03
CA ALA A 759 8.66 -20.83 -11.12
C ALA A 759 9.20 -22.01 -11.95
N PHE A 760 9.69 -23.07 -11.29
CA PHE A 760 10.10 -24.30 -11.97
C PHE A 760 8.94 -24.95 -12.75
N ARG A 761 7.75 -25.00 -12.14
CA ARG A 761 6.53 -25.46 -12.82
C ARG A 761 6.20 -24.57 -14.03
N GLY A 762 6.31 -23.26 -13.89
CA GLY A 762 6.02 -22.28 -14.94
C GLY A 762 6.95 -22.45 -16.15
N ILE A 763 8.26 -22.56 -15.89
CA ILE A 763 9.27 -22.85 -16.91
C ILE A 763 8.98 -24.20 -17.57
N TRP A 764 8.69 -25.25 -16.80
CA TRP A 764 8.34 -26.56 -17.34
C TRP A 764 7.12 -26.53 -18.26
N LEU A 765 6.06 -25.81 -17.87
CA LEU A 765 4.86 -25.64 -18.69
C LEU A 765 5.14 -24.79 -19.94
N GLY A 766 5.96 -23.74 -19.84
CA GLY A 766 6.44 -22.99 -21.00
C GLY A 766 7.22 -23.87 -21.99
N LEU A 767 8.14 -24.69 -21.45
CA LEU A 767 8.96 -25.62 -22.21
C LEU A 767 8.17 -26.77 -22.83
N ARG A 768 7.12 -27.29 -22.18
CA ARG A 768 6.31 -28.39 -22.73
C ARG A 768 5.10 -27.95 -23.54
N ARG A 769 4.33 -26.97 -23.04
CA ARG A 769 3.03 -26.54 -23.60
C ARG A 769 3.08 -25.22 -24.37
N ASN A 770 4.25 -24.57 -24.45
CA ASN A 770 4.40 -23.24 -25.06
C ASN A 770 3.54 -22.17 -24.40
N ASP A 771 3.29 -22.30 -23.10
CA ASP A 771 2.61 -21.26 -22.34
C ASP A 771 3.59 -20.12 -22.06
N ARG A 772 3.51 -19.08 -22.89
CA ARG A 772 4.39 -17.91 -22.85
C ARG A 772 4.28 -17.15 -21.53
N SER A 773 3.09 -17.12 -20.94
CA SER A 773 2.84 -16.39 -19.68
C SER A 773 3.48 -17.13 -18.50
N GLN A 774 3.36 -18.46 -18.48
CA GLN A 774 4.01 -19.31 -17.47
C GLN A 774 5.54 -19.29 -17.59
N LEU A 775 6.06 -19.26 -18.83
CA LEU A 775 7.49 -19.10 -19.07
C LEU A 775 8.00 -17.75 -18.56
N LEU A 776 7.26 -16.68 -18.83
CA LEU A 776 7.61 -15.33 -18.40
C LEU A 776 7.69 -15.21 -16.87
N ILE A 777 6.64 -15.61 -16.16
CA ILE A 777 6.65 -15.50 -14.68
C ILE A 777 7.69 -16.43 -14.05
N GLY A 778 7.86 -17.65 -14.59
CA GLY A 778 8.86 -18.59 -14.09
C GLY A 778 10.29 -18.11 -14.34
N GLY A 779 10.57 -17.60 -15.54
CA GLY A 779 11.86 -17.00 -15.86
C GLY A 779 12.16 -15.77 -15.01
N TRP A 780 11.17 -14.89 -14.81
CA TRP A 780 11.32 -13.70 -13.97
C TRP A 780 11.70 -14.08 -12.53
N VAL A 781 10.98 -15.02 -11.91
CA VAL A 781 11.28 -15.44 -10.53
C VAL A 781 12.66 -16.09 -10.41
N ILE A 782 13.05 -16.98 -11.31
CA ILE A 782 14.37 -17.64 -11.23
C ILE A 782 15.52 -16.65 -11.42
N ILE A 783 15.41 -15.76 -12.41
CA ILE A 783 16.45 -14.75 -12.69
C ILE A 783 16.55 -13.76 -11.52
N ALA A 784 15.40 -13.28 -11.00
CA ALA A 784 15.37 -12.39 -9.84
C ALA A 784 15.90 -13.06 -8.56
N ALA A 785 15.52 -14.32 -8.31
CA ALA A 785 16.01 -15.10 -7.17
C ALA A 785 17.52 -15.30 -7.22
N TYR A 786 18.07 -15.58 -8.40
CA TYR A 786 19.52 -15.72 -8.60
C TYR A 786 20.27 -14.42 -8.29
N MET A 787 19.75 -13.27 -8.72
CA MET A 787 20.36 -11.97 -8.41
C MET A 787 20.29 -11.65 -6.92
N ALA A 788 19.13 -11.83 -6.28
CA ALA A 788 18.96 -11.64 -4.84
C ALA A 788 19.83 -12.61 -4.01
N TRP A 789 20.09 -13.81 -4.53
CA TRP A 789 21.00 -14.78 -3.91
C TRP A 789 22.47 -14.34 -3.97
N SER A 790 22.81 -13.55 -4.98
CA SER A 790 24.18 -13.12 -5.30
C SER A 790 24.56 -11.83 -4.58
N ALA A 791 23.63 -10.88 -4.44
CA ALA A 791 23.87 -9.62 -3.72
C ALA A 791 22.61 -9.15 -2.98
N GLY A 792 22.80 -8.64 -1.75
CA GLY A 792 21.73 -8.18 -0.86
C GLY A 792 20.90 -7.05 -1.46
N ARG A 793 21.53 -6.17 -2.23
CA ARG A 793 20.86 -5.07 -2.94
C ARG A 793 19.73 -5.53 -3.86
N PHE A 794 19.76 -6.75 -4.40
CA PHE A 794 18.70 -7.23 -5.31
C PHE A 794 17.54 -7.94 -4.60
N ILE A 795 17.57 -8.05 -3.26
CA ILE A 795 16.49 -8.69 -2.50
C ILE A 795 15.16 -7.97 -2.79
N PHE A 796 15.12 -6.65 -2.67
CA PHE A 796 13.88 -5.90 -2.87
C PHE A 796 13.38 -6.01 -4.33
N ASN A 797 14.27 -6.05 -5.34
CA ASN A 797 13.89 -6.19 -6.75
C ASN A 797 13.16 -7.50 -7.07
N ALA A 798 13.36 -8.57 -6.29
CA ALA A 798 12.71 -9.85 -6.49
C ALA A 798 11.32 -9.95 -5.82
N THR A 799 11.02 -9.05 -4.88
CA THR A 799 9.81 -9.05 -4.05
C THR A 799 8.51 -9.11 -4.86
N PRO A 800 8.29 -8.33 -5.94
CA PRO A 800 7.06 -8.40 -6.73
C PRO A 800 6.87 -9.77 -7.39
N ALA A 801 7.95 -10.35 -7.92
CA ALA A 801 7.92 -11.66 -8.57
C ALA A 801 7.57 -12.77 -7.56
N MET A 802 8.16 -12.70 -6.36
CA MET A 802 7.88 -13.64 -5.27
C MET A 802 6.44 -13.51 -4.76
N ALA A 803 5.92 -12.30 -4.59
CA ALA A 803 4.54 -12.07 -4.18
C ALA A 803 3.53 -12.62 -5.20
N ILE A 804 3.75 -12.39 -6.50
CA ILE A 804 2.88 -12.89 -7.57
C ILE A 804 2.91 -14.42 -7.63
N SER A 805 4.11 -15.02 -7.72
CA SER A 805 4.27 -16.47 -7.86
C SER A 805 3.84 -17.22 -6.62
N GLY A 806 4.19 -16.74 -5.43
CA GLY A 806 3.76 -17.30 -4.14
C GLY A 806 2.24 -17.28 -3.98
N ALA A 807 1.58 -16.18 -4.31
CA ALA A 807 0.12 -16.10 -4.27
C ALA A 807 -0.57 -17.07 -5.24
N ILE A 808 -0.04 -17.21 -6.46
CA ILE A 808 -0.57 -18.17 -7.44
C ILE A 808 -0.38 -19.60 -6.93
N ALA A 809 0.82 -19.92 -6.42
CA ALA A 809 1.14 -21.23 -5.86
C ALA A 809 0.20 -21.61 -4.71
N MET A 810 -0.05 -20.69 -3.77
CA MET A 810 -0.98 -20.89 -2.65
C MET A 810 -2.40 -21.19 -3.13
N VAL A 811 -2.91 -20.46 -4.13
CA VAL A 811 -4.26 -20.72 -4.67
C VAL A 811 -4.32 -22.07 -5.39
N ILE A 812 -3.29 -22.42 -6.17
CA ILE A 812 -3.20 -23.74 -6.83
C ILE A 812 -3.20 -24.86 -5.78
N LEU A 813 -2.43 -24.72 -4.70
CA LEU A 813 -2.40 -25.70 -3.62
C LEU A 813 -3.76 -25.84 -2.93
N TRP A 814 -4.43 -24.72 -2.66
CA TRP A 814 -5.76 -24.71 -2.05
C TRP A 814 -6.82 -25.43 -2.90
N ASP A 815 -6.78 -25.21 -4.21
CA ASP A 815 -7.68 -25.89 -5.14
C ASP A 815 -7.29 -27.36 -5.31
N PHE A 816 -5.99 -27.69 -5.30
CA PHE A 816 -5.47 -29.06 -5.41
C PHE A 816 -5.88 -29.96 -4.24
N VAL A 817 -5.85 -29.47 -3.00
CA VAL A 817 -6.27 -30.27 -1.82
C VAL A 817 -7.79 -30.50 -1.75
N GLY A 818 -8.56 -30.00 -2.72
CA GLY A 818 -9.99 -30.26 -2.82
C GLY A 818 -10.84 -29.43 -1.85
N ALA A 819 -10.48 -28.17 -1.59
CA ALA A 819 -11.24 -27.29 -0.69
C ALA A 819 -12.73 -27.18 -1.06
N SER A 820 -13.08 -27.25 -2.34
CA SER A 820 -14.47 -27.28 -2.81
C SER A 820 -15.21 -28.57 -2.37
N ASN A 821 -14.52 -29.71 -2.40
CA ASN A 821 -15.04 -30.99 -1.92
C ASN A 821 -15.24 -30.94 -0.41
N PHE A 822 -14.29 -30.38 0.36
CA PHE A 822 -14.45 -30.18 1.79
C PHE A 822 -15.70 -29.37 2.15
N VAL A 823 -15.93 -28.25 1.46
CA VAL A 823 -17.14 -27.42 1.68
C VAL A 823 -18.41 -28.21 1.35
N ARG A 824 -18.40 -29.02 0.29
CA ARG A 824 -19.54 -29.88 -0.08
C ARG A 824 -19.79 -30.97 0.97
N ASP A 825 -18.75 -31.63 1.46
CA ASP A 825 -18.85 -32.69 2.48
C ASP A 825 -19.31 -32.13 3.82
N TRP A 826 -18.76 -30.97 4.21
CA TRP A 826 -19.20 -30.23 5.38
C TRP A 826 -20.71 -29.91 5.31
N ARG A 827 -21.19 -29.43 4.16
CA ARG A 827 -22.62 -29.15 3.93
C ARG A 827 -23.48 -30.42 3.99
N ARG A 828 -23.02 -31.53 3.39
CA ARG A 828 -23.75 -32.82 3.39
C ARG A 828 -23.93 -33.41 4.78
N LYS A 829 -22.93 -33.26 5.65
CA LYS A 829 -22.93 -33.82 7.02
C LYS A 829 -23.80 -33.06 8.03
N GLY A 830 -24.48 -31.99 7.60
CA GLY A 830 -25.48 -31.26 8.37
C GLY A 830 -24.94 -30.02 9.09
N THR A 831 -25.63 -28.89 8.92
CA THR A 831 -25.26 -27.58 9.47
C THR A 831 -26.43 -26.88 10.19
N SER A 832 -27.48 -27.63 10.52
CA SER A 832 -28.76 -27.10 11.03
C SER A 832 -28.69 -26.55 12.45
N THR A 833 -27.85 -27.10 13.32
CA THR A 833 -27.65 -26.63 14.70
C THR A 833 -26.17 -26.33 14.97
N PRO A 834 -25.84 -25.45 15.93
CA PRO A 834 -24.44 -25.19 16.35
C PRO A 834 -23.66 -26.48 16.63
N ARG A 835 -24.27 -27.42 17.36
CA ARG A 835 -23.66 -28.74 17.66
C ARG A 835 -23.42 -29.57 16.40
N ALA A 836 -24.37 -29.58 15.45
CA ALA A 836 -24.20 -30.27 14.19
C ALA A 836 -23.06 -29.67 13.36
N ARG A 837 -22.90 -28.33 13.36
CA ARG A 837 -21.81 -27.64 12.65
C ARG A 837 -20.42 -28.03 13.16
N VAL A 838 -20.22 -28.08 14.48
CA VAL A 838 -18.93 -28.51 15.06
C VAL A 838 -18.63 -29.96 14.66
N ARG A 839 -19.61 -30.86 14.78
CA ARG A 839 -19.46 -32.27 14.39
C ARG A 839 -19.23 -32.45 12.89
N SER A 840 -19.90 -31.67 12.04
CA SER A 840 -19.74 -31.77 10.59
C SER A 840 -18.42 -31.21 10.12
N VAL A 841 -17.89 -30.13 10.73
CA VAL A 841 -16.53 -29.65 10.47
C VAL A 841 -15.51 -30.71 10.88
N ALA A 842 -15.62 -31.27 12.08
CA ALA A 842 -14.71 -32.31 12.55
C ALA A 842 -14.74 -33.55 11.64
N SER A 843 -15.93 -33.99 11.25
CA SER A 843 -16.10 -35.13 10.35
C SER A 843 -15.62 -34.82 8.93
N ALA A 844 -15.88 -33.63 8.38
CA ALA A 844 -15.38 -33.22 7.06
C ALA A 844 -13.85 -33.10 7.02
N SER A 845 -13.26 -32.61 8.12
CA SER A 845 -11.80 -32.50 8.31
C SER A 845 -11.14 -33.87 8.32
N ARG A 846 -11.75 -34.86 8.99
CA ARG A 846 -11.27 -36.26 8.96
C ARG A 846 -11.38 -36.89 7.57
N SER A 847 -12.41 -36.54 6.80
CA SER A 847 -12.58 -37.03 5.42
C SER A 847 -11.63 -36.37 4.42
N ASN A 848 -11.18 -35.14 4.68
CA ASN A 848 -10.27 -34.39 3.82
C ASN A 848 -9.12 -33.80 4.66
N PRO A 849 -8.21 -34.64 5.21
CA PRO A 849 -7.22 -34.19 6.20
C PRO A 849 -6.18 -33.21 5.66
N MET A 850 -5.98 -33.15 4.33
CA MET A 850 -5.06 -32.20 3.70
C MET A 850 -5.54 -30.74 3.78
N VAL A 851 -6.86 -30.50 3.79
CA VAL A 851 -7.43 -29.14 3.86
C VAL A 851 -7.11 -28.45 5.19
N PRO A 852 -7.39 -29.04 6.39
CA PRO A 852 -7.02 -28.42 7.66
C PRO A 852 -5.50 -28.32 7.83
N ALA A 853 -4.72 -29.29 7.34
CA ALA A 853 -3.26 -29.21 7.37
C ALA A 853 -2.73 -28.02 6.56
N LEU A 854 -3.21 -27.85 5.32
CA LEU A 854 -2.83 -26.71 4.49
C LEU A 854 -3.34 -25.37 5.07
N PHE A 855 -4.52 -25.37 5.68
CA PHE A 855 -5.04 -24.19 6.37
C PHE A 855 -4.13 -23.76 7.53
N LEU A 856 -3.61 -24.70 8.33
CA LEU A 856 -2.62 -24.40 9.38
C LEU A 856 -1.31 -23.83 8.79
N VAL A 857 -0.85 -24.37 7.66
CA VAL A 857 0.31 -23.81 6.93
C VAL A 857 0.03 -22.37 6.49
N PHE A 858 -1.16 -22.08 5.96
CA PHE A 858 -1.52 -20.72 5.56
C PHE A 858 -1.68 -19.77 6.74
N LEU A 859 -2.15 -20.25 7.89
CA LEU A 859 -2.15 -19.45 9.13
C LEU A 859 -0.72 -19.10 9.55
N LEU A 860 0.22 -20.04 9.44
CA LEU A 860 1.62 -19.79 9.73
C LEU A 860 2.26 -18.82 8.72
N VAL A 861 1.90 -18.91 7.43
CA VAL A 861 2.31 -17.92 6.42
C VAL A 861 1.78 -16.53 6.78
N ALA A 862 0.50 -16.43 7.14
CA ALA A 862 -0.14 -15.18 7.49
C ALA A 862 0.47 -14.56 8.75
N SER A 863 0.70 -15.35 9.80
CA SER A 863 1.34 -14.86 11.03
C SER A 863 2.76 -14.40 10.76
N GLN A 864 3.56 -15.15 10.01
CA GLN A 864 4.92 -14.76 9.63
C GLN A 864 4.95 -13.46 8.83
N HIS A 865 4.10 -13.32 7.81
CA HIS A 865 4.05 -12.09 7.00
C HIS A 865 3.59 -10.90 7.82
N MET A 866 2.62 -11.09 8.72
CA MET A 866 2.20 -10.03 9.62
C MET A 866 3.36 -9.61 10.53
N THR A 867 3.96 -10.53 11.27
CA THR A 867 5.02 -10.20 12.23
C THR A 867 6.22 -9.56 11.54
N TYR A 868 6.76 -10.16 10.47
CA TYR A 868 7.91 -9.58 9.77
C TYR A 868 7.58 -8.29 9.02
N GLY A 869 6.36 -8.17 8.48
CA GLY A 869 5.90 -6.96 7.82
C GLY A 869 5.77 -5.79 8.79
N PHE A 870 5.18 -6.00 9.97
CA PHE A 870 5.15 -5.00 11.04
C PHE A 870 6.56 -4.66 11.53
N ASP A 871 7.39 -5.68 11.78
CA ASP A 871 8.77 -5.49 12.23
C ASP A 871 9.59 -4.63 11.24
N SER A 872 9.34 -4.79 9.93
CA SER A 872 9.99 -3.99 8.88
C SER A 872 9.46 -2.57 8.74
N ALA A 873 8.27 -2.29 9.27
CA ALA A 873 7.64 -0.98 9.23
C ALA A 873 8.05 -0.08 10.40
N ILE A 874 8.37 -0.69 11.55
CA ILE A 874 8.74 0.02 12.78
C ILE A 874 10.26 0.27 12.80
N PRO A 875 10.73 1.50 13.13
CA PRO A 875 12.15 1.80 13.23
C PRO A 875 12.94 0.85 14.14
N ARG A 876 14.18 0.53 13.78
CA ARG A 876 15.07 -0.31 14.60
C ARG A 876 15.45 0.43 15.88
N GLY A 877 15.40 -0.29 17.00
CA GLY A 877 15.74 0.26 18.32
C GLY A 877 14.65 1.15 18.93
N SER A 878 13.47 1.22 18.31
CA SER A 878 12.31 1.98 18.80
C SER A 878 11.56 1.25 19.91
N GLU A 879 11.02 2.00 20.89
CA GLU A 879 10.20 1.46 21.97
C GLU A 879 8.89 0.82 21.47
N GLU A 880 8.38 1.31 20.34
CA GLU A 880 7.15 0.85 19.71
C GLU A 880 7.22 -0.62 19.26
N LYS A 881 8.43 -1.17 19.07
CA LYS A 881 8.58 -2.63 18.85
C LYS A 881 8.20 -3.43 20.08
N ALA A 882 8.59 -2.95 21.26
CA ALA A 882 8.25 -3.59 22.53
C ALA A 882 6.74 -3.52 22.79
N ASP A 883 6.10 -2.38 22.48
CA ASP A 883 4.65 -2.22 22.61
C ASP A 883 3.88 -3.20 21.72
N VAL A 884 4.31 -3.39 20.46
CA VAL A 884 3.66 -4.34 19.57
C VAL A 884 3.97 -5.79 19.97
N ASP A 885 5.18 -6.08 20.43
CA ASP A 885 5.52 -7.38 21.00
C ASP A 885 4.65 -7.73 22.22
N GLN A 886 4.41 -6.76 23.10
CA GLN A 886 3.50 -6.90 24.24
C GLN A 886 2.06 -7.09 23.77
N ALA A 887 1.59 -6.34 22.78
CA ALA A 887 0.26 -6.52 22.21
C ALA A 887 0.08 -7.93 21.62
N PHE A 888 1.10 -8.47 20.93
CA PHE A 888 1.08 -9.85 20.44
C PHE A 888 1.10 -10.89 21.57
N HIS A 889 1.90 -10.65 22.61
CA HIS A 889 1.93 -11.49 23.81
C HIS A 889 0.54 -11.56 24.47
N ASN A 890 -0.15 -10.42 24.54
CA ASN A 890 -1.48 -10.28 25.15
C ASN A 890 -2.64 -10.82 24.28
N ILE A 891 -2.39 -11.29 23.05
CA ILE A 891 -3.42 -12.01 22.27
C ILE A 891 -3.79 -13.33 22.96
N ALA A 892 -2.82 -13.98 23.63
CA ALA A 892 -3.07 -15.20 24.36
C ALA A 892 -3.86 -14.90 25.65
N PRO A 893 -4.95 -15.64 25.93
CA PRO A 893 -5.74 -15.42 27.14
C PRO A 893 -4.88 -15.48 28.41
N ASP A 894 -5.15 -14.58 29.35
CA ASP A 894 -4.46 -14.49 30.65
C ASP A 894 -4.47 -15.82 31.41
N LEU A 895 -5.53 -16.60 31.30
CA LEU A 895 -5.61 -17.94 31.90
C LEU A 895 -4.47 -18.88 31.45
N LEU A 896 -3.94 -18.70 30.24
CA LEU A 896 -2.81 -19.48 29.72
C LEU A 896 -1.45 -18.91 30.13
N ARG A 897 -1.43 -17.67 30.64
CA ARG A 897 -0.24 -16.90 31.03
C ARG A 897 -0.09 -16.76 32.55
N THR A 898 -1.12 -17.05 33.32
CA THR A 898 -1.16 -16.88 34.78
C THR A 898 -1.18 -18.24 35.47
N SER A 899 -0.30 -18.44 36.46
CA SER A 899 -0.41 -19.58 37.37
C SER A 899 -1.64 -19.41 38.25
N VAL A 900 -2.57 -20.36 38.20
CA VAL A 900 -3.81 -20.29 38.98
C VAL A 900 -3.65 -21.10 40.27
N PRO A 901 -3.54 -20.46 41.44
CA PRO A 901 -3.58 -21.16 42.72
C PRO A 901 -5.03 -21.55 43.01
N LEU A 902 -5.32 -22.85 43.04
CA LEU A 902 -6.61 -23.38 43.46
C LEU A 902 -6.47 -23.90 44.90
N PRO A 903 -7.30 -23.45 45.86
CA PRO A 903 -7.17 -23.86 47.27
C PRO A 903 -7.26 -25.39 47.52
N TRP A 904 -7.77 -26.15 46.54
CA TRP A 904 -8.06 -27.58 46.62
C TRP A 904 -7.43 -28.42 45.48
N LEU A 905 -6.59 -27.81 44.62
CA LEU A 905 -5.88 -28.50 43.53
C LEU A 905 -4.41 -28.03 43.48
N PRO A 906 -3.47 -28.84 42.97
CA PRO A 906 -2.13 -28.35 42.65
C PRO A 906 -2.23 -27.14 41.71
N ASP A 907 -1.36 -26.15 41.89
CA ASP A 907 -1.28 -24.98 41.03
C ASP A 907 -1.27 -25.41 39.57
N ILE A 908 -2.16 -24.84 38.76
CA ILE A 908 -2.13 -25.06 37.32
C ILE A 908 -0.93 -24.25 36.81
N PRO A 909 0.15 -24.90 36.35
CA PRO A 909 1.31 -24.17 35.87
C PRO A 909 0.92 -23.36 34.64
N SER A 910 1.45 -22.15 34.53
CA SER A 910 1.26 -21.34 33.34
C SER A 910 1.80 -22.08 32.11
N ILE A 911 1.05 -22.03 31.01
CA ILE A 911 1.46 -22.65 29.73
C ILE A 911 2.40 -21.71 28.96
N LEU A 912 2.28 -20.40 29.19
CA LEU A 912 3.04 -19.34 28.55
C LEU A 912 3.75 -18.47 29.60
N ASN A 913 4.69 -17.62 29.16
CA ASN A 913 5.41 -16.75 30.08
C ASN A 913 4.45 -15.76 30.78
N SER A 914 4.56 -15.64 32.10
CA SER A 914 3.79 -14.71 32.93
C SER A 914 4.52 -13.37 33.04
N ALA A 915 4.79 -12.72 31.91
CA ALA A 915 5.35 -11.38 31.93
C ALA A 915 4.21 -10.38 32.18
N TYR A 916 3.90 -10.11 33.45
CA TYR A 916 3.00 -9.02 33.80
C TYR A 916 3.81 -7.73 33.88
N PRO A 917 3.36 -6.64 33.24
CA PRO A 917 3.92 -5.34 33.51
C PRO A 917 3.57 -4.92 34.95
N GLU A 918 4.51 -4.30 35.67
CA GLU A 918 4.14 -3.50 36.83
C GLU A 918 3.33 -2.28 36.32
N PRO A 919 2.16 -1.99 36.92
CA PRO A 919 1.36 -0.83 36.53
C PRO A 919 2.19 0.46 36.62
N GLY A 920 2.38 1.15 35.48
CA GLY A 920 2.98 2.49 35.43
C GLY A 920 4.47 2.60 35.04
N THR A 921 5.15 1.52 34.64
CA THR A 921 6.56 1.59 34.18
C THR A 921 6.68 1.49 32.62
N GLN A 922 7.76 1.98 31.99
CA GLN A 922 7.92 1.99 30.52
C GLN A 922 8.67 0.77 29.92
N ALA A 923 8.20 0.27 28.77
CA ALA A 923 8.47 -1.04 28.19
C ALA A 923 9.91 -1.37 27.71
N PHE A 924 10.85 -0.42 27.70
CA PHE A 924 12.02 -0.56 26.83
C PHE A 924 13.05 -1.63 27.27
N ASP A 925 13.42 -1.74 28.56
CA ASP A 925 14.60 -2.58 28.92
C ASP A 925 14.42 -3.63 30.04
N GLN A 926 13.37 -3.56 30.86
CA GLN A 926 13.15 -4.56 31.93
C GLN A 926 11.93 -5.47 31.73
N TYR A 927 11.19 -5.30 30.62
CA TYR A 927 9.79 -5.69 30.54
C TYR A 927 9.44 -7.03 29.87
N CYS A 928 10.32 -7.62 29.07
CA CYS A 928 10.03 -8.91 28.43
C CYS A 928 11.32 -9.59 27.91
N GLN A 929 12.09 -10.23 28.80
CA GLN A 929 13.22 -11.06 28.35
C GLN A 929 12.77 -12.32 27.57
N GLY A 930 11.49 -12.67 27.60
CA GLY A 930 10.93 -13.87 26.94
C GLY A 930 9.83 -13.63 25.90
N CYS A 931 9.56 -12.38 25.48
CA CYS A 931 8.44 -12.04 24.60
C CYS A 931 8.84 -11.19 23.38
N ARG A 932 10.12 -11.22 22.99
CA ARG A 932 10.63 -10.47 21.83
C ARG A 932 10.30 -11.22 20.54
N TYR A 933 9.32 -10.75 19.77
CA TYR A 933 8.98 -11.29 18.45
C TYR A 933 9.53 -10.42 17.31
N MET A 934 9.83 -9.14 17.60
CA MET A 934 10.38 -8.15 16.66
C MET A 934 11.88 -7.91 16.86
N GLY A 935 12.47 -7.10 15.96
CA GLY A 935 13.86 -6.64 16.00
C GLY A 935 14.76 -7.16 14.87
N THR A 936 14.20 -7.88 13.89
CA THR A 936 14.98 -8.43 12.76
C THR A 936 15.09 -7.43 11.61
N PHE A 937 13.99 -6.72 11.32
CA PHE A 937 13.87 -5.76 10.23
C PHE A 937 13.65 -4.33 10.75
N GLY A 938 13.38 -3.39 9.85
CA GLY A 938 13.02 -2.00 10.16
C GLY A 938 14.03 -1.02 9.56
N PRO A 939 13.61 0.20 9.23
CA PRO A 939 14.54 1.28 8.90
C PRO A 939 15.28 1.75 10.16
N GLY A 940 16.47 2.35 10.02
CA GLY A 940 17.21 2.92 11.14
C GLY A 940 17.32 4.44 11.00
N PHE A 941 16.89 5.18 12.02
CA PHE A 941 17.20 6.60 12.20
C PHE A 941 18.56 6.76 12.88
N ASN A 942 19.11 7.98 12.84
CA ASN A 942 20.36 8.27 13.52
C ASN A 942 20.16 8.29 15.04
N GLY A 943 21.17 7.82 15.78
CA GLY A 943 21.18 7.91 17.24
C GLY A 943 21.36 9.37 17.70
N GLY A 944 20.86 9.69 18.89
CA GLY A 944 20.91 11.07 19.41
C GLY A 944 22.32 11.64 19.58
N ASP A 945 23.33 10.80 19.81
CA ASP A 945 24.74 11.23 19.84
C ASP A 945 25.23 11.64 18.45
N TRP A 946 24.87 10.89 17.41
CA TRP A 946 25.19 11.22 16.03
C TRP A 946 24.49 12.50 15.58
N ASN A 947 23.20 12.64 15.89
CA ASN A 947 22.45 13.86 15.56
C ASN A 947 23.05 15.10 16.22
N ARG A 948 23.39 15.02 17.51
CA ARG A 948 24.07 16.13 18.22
C ARG A 948 25.47 16.41 17.69
N ALA A 949 26.20 15.37 17.27
CA ALA A 949 27.51 15.55 16.65
C ALA A 949 27.40 16.28 15.30
N TYR A 950 26.41 15.91 14.47
CA TYR A 950 26.15 16.60 13.19
C TYR A 950 25.70 18.04 13.38
N ASP A 951 24.81 18.31 14.33
CA ASP A 951 24.36 19.66 14.68
C ASP A 951 25.53 20.52 15.20
N TRP A 952 26.35 19.97 16.10
CA TRP A 952 27.56 20.62 16.57
C TRP A 952 28.53 20.93 15.43
N LEU A 953 28.75 19.98 14.51
CA LEU A 953 29.61 20.17 13.33
C LEU A 953 29.07 21.24 12.38
N ALA A 954 27.76 21.26 12.12
CA ALA A 954 27.13 22.27 11.26
C ALA A 954 27.36 23.71 11.78
N ALA A 955 27.47 23.85 13.11
CA ALA A 955 27.78 25.10 13.80
C ALA A 955 29.28 25.45 13.86
N GLN A 956 30.18 24.57 13.41
CA GLN A 956 31.61 24.88 13.30
C GLN A 956 31.91 25.63 11.98
N ASP A 957 33.06 26.31 11.97
CA ASP A 957 33.64 27.00 10.80
C ASP A 957 32.59 27.88 10.06
N THR A 958 31.80 28.63 10.82
CA THR A 958 30.72 29.50 10.27
C THR A 958 31.24 30.73 9.53
N ASP A 959 32.55 30.99 9.63
CA ASP A 959 33.28 32.05 8.96
C ASP A 959 33.75 31.68 7.54
N VAL A 960 33.72 30.41 7.15
CA VAL A 960 34.05 29.94 5.79
C VAL A 960 32.80 29.51 5.01
N SER A 961 32.91 29.51 3.68
CA SER A 961 31.80 29.10 2.82
C SER A 961 31.47 27.61 3.00
N PHE A 962 30.22 27.20 2.73
CA PHE A 962 29.78 25.79 2.90
C PHE A 962 30.73 24.79 2.21
N SER A 963 31.21 25.12 1.01
CA SER A 963 32.15 24.31 0.23
C SER A 963 33.54 24.16 0.86
N GLU A 964 33.93 25.08 1.75
CA GLU A 964 35.23 25.10 2.43
C GLU A 964 35.17 24.51 3.84
N LYS A 965 33.96 24.20 4.33
CA LYS A 965 33.80 23.52 5.61
C LYS A 965 34.35 22.09 5.54
N PRO A 966 35.03 21.61 6.59
CA PRO A 966 35.53 20.23 6.63
C PRO A 966 34.35 19.24 6.60
N ALA A 967 34.18 18.52 5.49
CA ALA A 967 33.14 17.49 5.36
C ALA A 967 33.45 16.26 6.23
N PHE A 968 32.46 15.76 6.99
CA PHE A 968 32.62 14.58 7.83
C PHE A 968 32.82 13.29 7.01
N VAL A 969 32.05 13.10 5.94
CA VAL A 969 32.22 12.00 4.96
C VAL A 969 31.75 12.47 3.58
N SER A 970 32.65 12.54 2.60
CA SER A 970 32.31 12.63 1.17
C SER A 970 32.97 11.44 0.47
N TRP A 971 32.24 10.33 0.34
CA TRP A 971 32.81 9.12 -0.25
C TRP A 971 31.94 8.58 -1.38
N TRP A 972 32.54 8.47 -2.58
CA TRP A 972 32.16 7.61 -3.71
C TRP A 972 30.67 7.21 -3.81
N ASP A 973 29.82 8.16 -4.27
CA ASP A 973 28.35 8.04 -4.50
C ASP A 973 27.45 8.16 -3.26
N TYR A 974 28.01 8.10 -2.06
CA TYR A 974 27.32 8.28 -0.79
C TYR A 974 27.50 9.73 -0.33
N GLY A 975 26.38 10.45 -0.21
CA GLY A 975 26.35 11.88 0.09
C GLY A 975 26.92 12.25 1.46
N PHE A 976 26.94 13.56 1.70
CA PHE A 976 27.22 14.14 3.01
C PHE A 976 26.22 13.63 4.05
N GLN A 977 26.73 13.14 5.19
CA GLN A 977 25.92 12.96 6.40
C GLN A 977 26.14 14.17 7.29
N ALA A 978 25.21 15.13 7.21
CA ALA A 978 24.95 16.26 8.12
C ALA A 978 24.15 17.33 7.36
#